data_AF-A0A970YBQ8-F1
#
_entry.id   AF-A0A970YBQ8-F1
#
_cell.length_a   1.000
_cell.length_b   1.000
_cell.length_c   1.000
_cell.angle_alpha   90.00
_cell.angle_beta   90.00
_cell.angle_gamma   90.00
#
_symmetry.space_group_name_H-M   'P 1'
#
loop_
_entity.id
_entity.type
_entity.pdbx_description
1 polymer ?
#
loop_
_entity_poly.entity_id
_entity_poly.type
_entity_poly.pdbx_seq_one_letter_code
_entity_poly.pdbx_strand_id
1 'polypeptide(L)'
;MGKYCRNCGNELHTGARFCAKCGAAVPDAPVKPIPVAQPKPAPTAQTFTPSPSAPPAPPPIQGTYTTPPQHAPQPQYAPPKHKNAATPKRNGGRNTLCIVLSVLLVIQIAAVALYGWPGFMVGGKSVNGILNKETPRIGTDTLSLDMGEFPLDGEAECEIKPIDAPPLDGVEMQAYEFSIDTDEELFSVMELTIPYNEKTLGDLDPEGNVGAAYYNKESGEWEPVSFRLNNNGTVSIFTEHLSTYGCFVITDDFTRNACVSYAIPEFAYIGNYSIDANSVITDAVNNGGNPDNSAIQAGLEVLDVALSFGSAGVDTVSYELNSLTGVMGAAPGNSLLNGVSDKLGTLGVAVSAAQIAVGMYDIYNGKTDAIFPCYRDSLKGSVAYVGGKVGSKLFSLAFLGVLAIDYSINKFGETAWAGRTDVYSKAYALYYEEEGGKPTAREWAIQFLKARETARSPERYQLRIEGLVNRYVDKFWADETVVAYYQSRVSKGSGFTGGGGLNETMKAEISAEYANELYRGVLQDAFKMIADRDVRIANKNVLKELNAIKSELNKKCTIDLYDGSIDEGKKQSDVTGAAVVVSLPDSVTDADSWSVTLGNDGSGQIQFTLLAYLMAGIPDKLELYGKGASQSDEPTAIIPFAMDDFIQRVDVNVGAPTFDELIGAYEDGTLTITSVFISDTLRAELENSASSEDSGDSGGDDGNLDAFTDALNEEYAGCDIAGALMGLEEQIGVVNESPFSVTTGGENSGLFILGDSEEGASAAVYDPSKGILTLTPKDQEMGGLGGELRASYNTDKNGVILSGELKLIFLFPESDFHALVQIQGSRPLAQ
;
A
#
# COMPACT_ATOMS: atom_id res chain seq x y z
N MET A 1 33.37 33.70 43.68
CA MET A 1 32.60 32.44 43.81
C MET A 1 32.10 32.09 42.42
N GLY A 2 32.44 30.90 41.89
CA GLY A 2 32.00 30.45 40.58
C GLY A 2 30.47 30.30 40.53
N LYS A 3 29.85 30.59 39.39
CA LYS A 3 28.42 30.33 39.17
C LYS A 3 28.27 28.87 38.75
N TYR A 4 27.39 28.13 39.40
CA TYR A 4 27.11 26.71 39.08
C TYR A 4 25.72 26.57 38.46
N CYS A 5 25.57 25.60 37.56
CA CYS A 5 24.30 25.27 36.93
C CYS A 5 23.31 24.79 38.00
N ARG A 6 22.15 25.45 38.10
CA ARG A 6 21.10 25.07 39.06
C ARG A 6 20.45 23.71 38.75
N ASN A 7 20.61 23.20 37.54
CA ASN A 7 20.02 21.92 37.13
C ASN A 7 20.95 20.72 37.38
N CYS A 8 22.25 20.83 37.07
CA CYS A 8 23.18 19.69 37.18
C CYS A 8 24.43 19.95 38.05
N GLY A 9 24.53 21.11 38.68
CA GLY A 9 25.63 21.47 39.58
C GLY A 9 26.98 21.74 38.91
N ASN A 10 27.09 21.69 37.59
CA ASN A 10 28.35 21.92 36.88
C ASN A 10 28.75 23.40 36.89
N GLU A 11 30.05 23.70 37.01
CA GLU A 11 30.55 25.08 36.97
C GLU A 11 30.29 25.69 35.58
N LEU A 12 29.81 26.94 35.56
CA LEU A 12 29.48 27.68 34.35
C LEU A 12 30.61 28.64 33.99
N HIS A 13 31.02 28.62 32.72
CA HIS A 13 31.97 29.60 32.19
C HIS A 13 31.38 31.02 32.18
N THR A 14 32.22 32.03 32.42
CA THR A 14 31.81 33.44 32.50
C THR A 14 31.17 33.90 31.18
N GLY A 15 29.89 34.26 31.20
CA GLY A 15 29.13 34.69 30.01
C GLY A 15 28.33 33.59 29.31
N ALA A 16 28.32 32.36 29.83
CA ALA A 16 27.55 31.25 29.25
C ALA A 16 26.03 31.51 29.31
N ARG A 17 25.36 31.38 28.15
CA ARG A 17 23.89 31.43 28.03
C ARG A 17 23.21 30.09 28.33
N PHE A 18 23.94 28.98 28.19
CA PHE A 18 23.47 27.61 28.45
C PHE A 18 24.58 26.79 29.13
N CYS A 19 24.19 25.78 29.92
CA CYS A 19 25.13 24.86 30.57
C CYS A 19 25.71 23.86 29.55
N ALA A 20 27.04 23.82 29.41
CA ALA A 20 27.73 22.92 28.48
C ALA A 20 27.56 21.41 28.79
N LYS A 21 27.09 21.06 30.00
CA LYS A 21 26.93 19.66 30.42
C LYS A 21 25.50 19.12 30.26
N CYS A 22 24.47 19.93 30.50
CA CYS A 22 23.08 19.48 30.43
C CYS A 22 22.16 20.36 29.57
N GLY A 23 22.68 21.42 28.93
CA GLY A 23 21.92 22.28 28.02
C GLY A 23 20.99 23.31 28.68
N ALA A 24 20.84 23.30 30.01
CA ALA A 24 19.92 24.22 30.69
C ALA A 24 20.32 25.69 30.51
N ALA A 25 19.34 26.55 30.19
CA ALA A 25 19.52 27.99 30.03
C ALA A 25 19.93 28.68 31.34
N VAL A 26 20.82 29.67 31.27
CA VAL A 26 21.33 30.43 32.41
C VAL A 26 20.59 31.78 32.52
N PRO A 27 19.80 32.03 33.58
CA PRO A 27 18.82 33.12 33.60
C PRO A 27 19.36 34.57 33.59
N ASP A 28 20.64 34.80 33.91
CA ASP A 28 21.19 36.16 34.17
C ASP A 28 22.37 36.55 33.26
N ALA A 29 22.28 36.33 31.94
CA ALA A 29 23.28 36.85 31.00
C ALA A 29 23.08 38.38 30.79
N PRO A 30 24.12 39.23 30.99
CA PRO A 30 23.97 40.68 30.90
C PRO A 30 23.70 41.13 29.46
N VAL A 31 22.62 41.88 29.27
CA VAL A 31 22.21 42.51 27.99
C VAL A 31 22.94 43.84 27.85
N LYS A 32 23.66 44.05 26.73
CA LYS A 32 24.12 45.40 26.32
C LYS A 32 23.02 46.08 25.50
N PRO A 33 22.69 47.38 25.73
CA PRO A 33 21.65 48.09 25.00
C PRO A 33 22.08 48.43 23.57
N ILE A 34 21.12 48.36 22.64
CA ILE A 34 21.24 48.76 21.23
C ILE A 34 21.00 50.28 21.13
N PRO A 35 21.91 51.08 20.55
CA PRO A 35 21.61 52.46 20.14
C PRO A 35 20.69 52.46 18.92
N VAL A 36 19.57 53.17 19.01
CA VAL A 36 18.64 53.42 17.90
C VAL A 36 19.31 54.33 16.87
N ALA A 37 19.43 53.88 15.62
CA ALA A 37 19.74 54.70 14.45
C ALA A 37 18.93 54.23 13.23
N GLN A 38 18.52 55.22 12.43
CA GLN A 38 17.47 55.29 11.40
C GLN A 38 17.44 54.22 10.29
N PRO A 39 16.28 54.05 9.60
CA PRO A 39 16.09 53.03 8.56
C PRO A 39 16.92 53.37 7.32
N LYS A 40 17.72 52.38 6.85
CA LYS A 40 18.47 52.43 5.59
C LYS A 40 17.68 51.73 4.48
N PRO A 41 17.67 52.25 3.24
CA PRO A 41 16.76 51.81 2.17
C PRO A 41 17.03 50.38 1.70
N ALA A 42 15.99 49.72 1.21
CA ALA A 42 16.02 48.41 0.58
C ALA A 42 17.11 48.32 -0.52
N PRO A 43 17.89 47.22 -0.59
CA PRO A 43 18.74 46.98 -1.74
C PRO A 43 17.88 46.75 -2.99
N THR A 44 18.05 47.64 -3.95
CA THR A 44 17.57 47.55 -5.33
C THR A 44 18.07 46.26 -5.98
N ALA A 45 17.22 45.65 -6.81
CA ALA A 45 17.58 44.58 -7.73
C ALA A 45 18.90 44.91 -8.46
N GLN A 46 19.92 44.07 -8.27
CA GLN A 46 21.14 44.15 -9.06
C GLN A 46 20.88 43.44 -10.39
N THR A 47 20.83 44.26 -11.43
CA THR A 47 20.93 43.86 -12.83
C THR A 47 22.21 43.07 -13.06
N PHE A 48 22.08 41.93 -13.73
CA PHE A 48 23.17 41.14 -14.28
C PHE A 48 24.07 42.03 -15.14
N THR A 49 25.37 42.02 -14.86
CA THR A 49 26.39 42.49 -15.81
C THR A 49 26.98 41.26 -16.51
N PRO A 50 27.15 41.30 -17.84
CA PRO A 50 27.64 40.15 -18.61
C PRO A 50 29.13 39.88 -18.34
N SER A 51 29.45 38.59 -18.20
CA SER A 51 30.80 38.04 -18.05
C SER A 51 31.70 38.35 -19.26
N PRO A 52 33.03 38.50 -19.10
CA PRO A 52 33.96 38.63 -20.23
C PRO A 52 33.94 37.38 -21.11
N SER A 53 33.86 37.59 -22.42
CA SER A 53 33.74 36.59 -23.47
C SER A 53 34.87 35.55 -23.44
N ALA A 54 34.48 34.27 -23.46
CA ALA A 54 35.35 33.16 -23.85
C ALA A 54 35.76 33.29 -25.34
N PRO A 55 36.96 32.81 -25.74
CA PRO A 55 37.37 32.82 -27.15
C PRO A 55 36.45 31.94 -28.01
N PRO A 56 36.23 32.30 -29.29
CA PRO A 56 35.25 31.65 -30.16
C PRO A 56 35.64 30.22 -30.51
N ALA A 57 34.66 29.32 -30.38
CA ALA A 57 34.73 27.95 -30.89
C ALA A 57 34.78 27.92 -32.43
N PRO A 58 35.43 26.91 -33.05
CA PRO A 58 35.43 26.73 -34.50
C PRO A 58 34.02 26.42 -35.05
N PRO A 59 33.70 26.80 -36.31
CA PRO A 59 32.34 26.74 -36.84
C PRO A 59 31.82 25.30 -37.08
N PRO A 60 30.49 25.10 -37.02
CA PRO A 60 29.87 23.78 -37.16
C PRO A 60 29.84 23.31 -38.61
N ILE A 61 30.19 22.04 -38.83
CA ILE A 61 29.96 21.34 -40.10
C ILE A 61 28.46 21.07 -40.20
N GLN A 62 27.81 21.61 -41.24
CA GLN A 62 26.43 21.31 -41.60
C GLN A 62 26.33 19.87 -42.14
N GLY A 63 25.78 18.97 -41.35
CA GLY A 63 25.30 17.66 -41.80
C GLY A 63 23.81 17.72 -42.12
N THR A 64 23.47 17.60 -43.39
CA THR A 64 22.10 17.47 -43.90
C THR A 64 21.40 16.22 -43.35
N TYR A 65 20.14 16.37 -42.93
CA TYR A 65 19.26 15.24 -42.64
C TYR A 65 19.00 14.43 -43.91
N THR A 66 19.44 13.17 -43.93
CA THR A 66 18.97 12.14 -44.86
C THR A 66 18.23 11.06 -44.08
N THR A 67 17.04 10.76 -44.55
CA THR A 67 16.15 9.67 -44.12
C THR A 67 16.86 8.31 -44.04
N PRO A 68 16.44 7.42 -43.11
CA PRO A 68 17.08 6.11 -42.92
C PRO A 68 16.82 5.18 -44.12
N PRO A 69 17.82 4.45 -44.64
CA PRO A 69 17.59 3.43 -45.64
C PRO A 69 16.98 2.18 -45.01
N GLN A 70 16.00 1.63 -45.74
CA GLN A 70 15.41 0.32 -45.51
C GLN A 70 16.46 -0.80 -45.44
N HIS A 71 16.12 -1.81 -44.62
CA HIS A 71 16.77 -3.11 -44.50
C HIS A 71 17.31 -3.66 -45.84
N ALA A 72 18.60 -3.98 -45.86
CA ALA A 72 19.20 -4.94 -46.80
C ALA A 72 19.62 -6.21 -46.01
N PRO A 73 19.38 -7.42 -46.56
CA PRO A 73 19.48 -8.68 -45.82
C PRO A 73 20.92 -9.09 -45.49
N GLN A 74 21.09 -9.63 -44.27
CA GLN A 74 22.33 -10.21 -43.76
C GLN A 74 22.73 -11.49 -44.56
N PRO A 75 24.04 -11.73 -44.80
CA PRO A 75 24.51 -12.95 -45.44
C PRO A 75 24.42 -14.17 -44.50
N GLN A 76 23.75 -15.21 -44.97
CA GLN A 76 23.62 -16.51 -44.31
C GLN A 76 24.99 -17.20 -44.14
N TYR A 77 25.36 -17.52 -42.91
CA TYR A 77 26.45 -18.44 -42.60
C TYR A 77 25.97 -19.89 -42.77
N ALA A 78 26.55 -20.60 -43.74
CA ALA A 78 26.23 -22.00 -44.00
C ALA A 78 26.96 -22.94 -43.01
N PRO A 79 26.28 -23.91 -42.39
CA PRO A 79 26.95 -24.91 -41.57
C PRO A 79 27.72 -25.93 -42.43
N PRO A 80 28.88 -26.44 -41.96
CA PRO A 80 29.66 -27.40 -42.72
C PRO A 80 29.00 -28.78 -42.78
N LYS A 81 29.01 -29.37 -43.98
CA LYS A 81 28.52 -30.72 -44.30
C LYS A 81 29.35 -31.80 -43.61
N HIS A 82 28.76 -32.54 -42.67
CA HIS A 82 29.30 -33.82 -42.22
C HIS A 82 28.84 -34.97 -43.13
N LYS A 83 29.82 -35.74 -43.61
CA LYS A 83 29.65 -36.89 -44.49
C LYS A 83 29.18 -38.11 -43.68
N ASN A 84 28.13 -38.76 -44.16
CA ASN A 84 27.67 -40.07 -43.68
C ASN A 84 28.75 -41.13 -43.94
N ALA A 85 29.15 -41.86 -42.90
CA ALA A 85 29.95 -43.07 -43.00
C ALA A 85 29.18 -44.25 -42.41
N ALA A 86 29.35 -45.39 -43.06
CA ALA A 86 28.48 -46.56 -43.03
C ALA A 86 28.49 -47.36 -41.72
N THR A 87 27.35 -47.98 -41.43
CA THR A 87 27.15 -49.04 -40.43
C THR A 87 27.77 -50.37 -40.85
N PRO A 88 28.38 -51.13 -39.91
CA PRO A 88 28.52 -52.56 -40.04
C PRO A 88 27.65 -53.32 -39.03
N LYS A 89 26.75 -54.10 -39.63
CA LYS A 89 26.26 -55.46 -39.30
C LYS A 89 26.35 -55.99 -37.84
N ARG A 90 25.15 -56.32 -37.37
CA ARG A 90 24.76 -57.09 -36.19
C ARG A 90 25.14 -58.58 -36.30
N ASN A 91 25.60 -59.18 -35.19
CA ASN A 91 25.50 -60.59 -34.77
C ASN A 91 25.80 -60.57 -33.25
N GLY A 92 25.12 -61.19 -32.30
CA GLY A 92 24.18 -62.30 -32.24
C GLY A 92 24.45 -62.95 -30.87
N GLY A 93 23.56 -62.74 -29.88
CA GLY A 93 23.82 -63.18 -28.51
C GLY A 93 22.58 -63.04 -27.62
N ARG A 94 21.62 -63.95 -27.81
CA ARG A 94 20.30 -63.97 -27.17
C ARG A 94 20.35 -64.13 -25.63
N ASN A 95 21.51 -64.41 -25.04
CA ASN A 95 21.72 -64.42 -23.58
C ASN A 95 22.19 -63.07 -23.00
N THR A 96 22.64 -62.14 -23.83
CA THR A 96 22.98 -60.76 -23.40
C THR A 96 21.73 -59.89 -23.36
N LEU A 97 20.70 -60.21 -24.14
CA LEU A 97 19.43 -59.45 -24.18
C LEU A 97 18.65 -59.55 -22.87
N CYS A 98 18.62 -60.71 -22.21
CA CYS A 98 17.97 -60.87 -20.91
C CYS A 98 18.75 -60.16 -19.80
N ILE A 99 20.09 -60.19 -19.83
CA ILE A 99 20.92 -59.47 -18.86
C ILE A 99 20.80 -57.96 -19.08
N VAL A 100 20.81 -57.49 -20.33
CA VAL A 100 20.62 -56.06 -20.66
C VAL A 100 19.20 -55.59 -20.36
N LEU A 101 18.17 -56.42 -20.56
CA LEU A 101 16.80 -56.08 -20.15
C LEU A 101 16.66 -56.08 -18.62
N SER A 102 17.30 -56.99 -17.89
CA SER A 102 17.32 -56.97 -16.43
C SER A 102 18.11 -55.78 -15.88
N VAL A 103 19.23 -55.41 -16.51
CA VAL A 103 20.01 -54.21 -16.14
C VAL A 103 19.25 -52.95 -16.54
N LEU A 104 18.55 -52.89 -17.68
CA LEU A 104 17.67 -51.78 -18.03
C LEU A 104 16.46 -51.70 -17.11
N LEU A 105 15.91 -52.83 -16.66
CA LEU A 105 14.82 -52.86 -15.68
C LEU A 105 15.31 -52.44 -14.31
N VAL A 106 16.53 -52.80 -13.90
CA VAL A 106 17.16 -52.34 -12.65
C VAL A 106 17.58 -50.88 -12.76
N ILE A 107 18.00 -50.39 -13.94
CA ILE A 107 18.27 -48.97 -14.20
C ILE A 107 16.94 -48.20 -14.29
N GLN A 108 15.86 -48.79 -14.77
CA GLN A 108 14.52 -48.19 -14.75
C GLN A 108 13.90 -48.23 -13.36
N ILE A 109 14.14 -49.27 -12.55
CA ILE A 109 13.73 -49.32 -11.14
C ILE A 109 14.60 -48.37 -10.32
N ALA A 110 15.90 -48.25 -10.62
CA ALA A 110 16.79 -47.28 -10.01
C ALA A 110 16.47 -45.86 -10.50
N ALA A 111 16.04 -45.66 -11.74
CA ALA A 111 15.55 -44.38 -12.24
C ALA A 111 14.14 -44.07 -11.74
N VAL A 112 13.29 -45.05 -11.43
CA VAL A 112 12.00 -44.84 -10.75
C VAL A 112 12.23 -44.62 -9.24
N ALA A 113 13.29 -45.16 -8.65
CA ALA A 113 13.72 -44.85 -7.29
C ALA A 113 14.49 -43.52 -7.19
N LEU A 114 15.23 -43.13 -8.23
CA LEU A 114 15.96 -41.85 -8.33
C LEU A 114 15.12 -40.71 -8.92
N TYR A 115 14.08 -40.99 -9.72
CA TYR A 115 13.28 -39.96 -10.42
C TYR A 115 11.74 -40.12 -10.25
N GLY A 116 11.24 -41.15 -9.56
CA GLY A 116 9.82 -41.27 -9.16
C GLY A 116 8.82 -41.56 -10.29
N TRP A 117 7.71 -42.24 -9.97
CA TRP A 117 6.52 -42.39 -10.83
C TRP A 117 5.56 -41.21 -10.57
N PRO A 118 4.92 -40.61 -11.59
CA PRO A 118 4.13 -39.37 -11.46
C PRO A 118 2.70 -39.60 -10.94
N GLY A 119 2.57 -39.92 -9.66
CA GLY A 119 1.27 -39.97 -9.00
C GLY A 119 1.43 -40.36 -7.55
N PHE A 120 1.10 -39.44 -6.64
CA PHE A 120 1.20 -39.55 -5.17
C PHE A 120 2.62 -39.49 -4.59
N MET A 121 3.16 -38.27 -4.47
CA MET A 121 4.07 -37.90 -3.38
C MET A 121 4.10 -36.37 -3.26
N VAL A 122 3.44 -35.85 -2.22
CA VAL A 122 3.78 -34.56 -1.62
C VAL A 122 5.12 -34.78 -0.92
N GLY A 123 6.19 -34.16 -1.40
CA GLY A 123 7.53 -34.34 -0.82
C GLY A 123 8.63 -34.09 -1.85
N GLY A 124 9.07 -32.83 -1.97
CA GLY A 124 10.30 -32.51 -2.68
C GLY A 124 11.50 -33.27 -2.11
N LYS A 125 12.63 -33.30 -2.82
CA LYS A 125 13.89 -33.79 -2.26
C LYS A 125 14.55 -32.68 -1.46
N SER A 126 15.19 -33.01 -0.34
CA SER A 126 16.01 -32.04 0.37
C SER A 126 17.21 -31.61 -0.46
N VAL A 127 17.56 -30.33 -0.36
CA VAL A 127 18.75 -29.72 -0.97
C VAL A 127 19.76 -29.50 0.15
N ASN A 128 21.00 -29.91 -0.07
CA ASN A 128 22.11 -29.68 0.86
C ASN A 128 23.28 -29.05 0.10
N GLY A 129 24.01 -28.15 0.74
CA GLY A 129 25.19 -27.53 0.14
C GLY A 129 26.02 -26.71 1.12
N ILE A 130 27.16 -26.22 0.64
CA ILE A 130 28.04 -25.30 1.37
C ILE A 130 27.94 -23.95 0.69
N LEU A 131 27.56 -22.93 1.46
CA LEU A 131 27.51 -21.54 1.02
C LEU A 131 28.80 -20.82 1.41
N ASN A 132 29.34 -20.03 0.48
CA ASN A 132 30.49 -19.17 0.71
C ASN A 132 30.54 -18.06 -0.36
N LYS A 133 31.60 -17.26 -0.35
CA LYS A 133 31.80 -16.16 -1.29
C LYS A 133 31.79 -16.56 -2.77
N GLU A 134 32.28 -17.76 -3.10
CA GLU A 134 32.38 -18.25 -4.48
C GLU A 134 31.12 -19.01 -4.92
N THR A 135 30.39 -19.58 -3.95
CA THR A 135 29.17 -20.35 -4.12
C THR A 135 28.06 -19.73 -3.26
N PRO A 136 27.48 -18.59 -3.71
CA PRO A 136 26.46 -17.86 -2.94
C PRO A 136 25.07 -18.50 -3.00
N ARG A 137 24.87 -19.49 -3.88
CA ARG A 137 23.57 -20.13 -4.11
C ARG A 137 23.67 -21.64 -4.03
N ILE A 138 22.70 -22.28 -3.37
CA ILE A 138 22.48 -23.72 -3.41
C ILE A 138 21.08 -24.04 -3.94
N GLY A 139 20.93 -25.21 -4.55
CA GLY A 139 19.65 -25.70 -5.06
C GLY A 139 19.48 -25.59 -6.56
N THR A 140 18.24 -25.38 -6.99
CA THR A 140 17.76 -25.43 -8.38
C THR A 140 16.90 -24.22 -8.68
N ASP A 141 16.52 -24.03 -9.95
CA ASP A 141 15.64 -22.92 -10.36
C ASP A 141 14.20 -23.03 -9.84
N THR A 142 13.84 -24.15 -9.21
CA THR A 142 12.53 -24.35 -8.58
C THR A 142 12.58 -24.36 -7.06
N LEU A 143 13.75 -24.66 -6.47
CA LEU A 143 13.96 -24.71 -5.02
C LEU A 143 15.40 -24.33 -4.72
N SER A 144 15.63 -23.11 -4.20
CA SER A 144 16.97 -22.62 -3.88
C SER A 144 17.01 -21.66 -2.71
N LEU A 145 18.20 -21.55 -2.12
CA LEU A 145 18.62 -20.46 -1.24
C LEU A 145 19.79 -19.75 -1.92
N ASP A 146 19.62 -18.45 -2.17
CA ASP A 146 20.66 -17.56 -2.67
C ASP A 146 20.98 -16.49 -1.62
N MET A 147 22.25 -16.34 -1.29
CA MET A 147 22.76 -15.34 -0.36
C MET A 147 22.81 -13.93 -0.97
N GLY A 148 22.44 -13.76 -2.24
CA GLY A 148 22.39 -12.49 -2.94
C GLY A 148 23.77 -11.97 -3.35
N GLU A 149 23.86 -10.67 -3.62
CA GLU A 149 25.09 -10.03 -4.13
C GLU A 149 26.24 -10.00 -3.10
N PHE A 150 25.95 -10.28 -1.83
CA PHE A 150 26.90 -10.13 -0.73
C PHE A 150 26.89 -11.36 0.21
N PRO A 151 27.39 -12.51 -0.27
CA PRO A 151 27.40 -13.77 0.48
C PRO A 151 28.29 -13.73 1.73
N LEU A 152 28.27 -14.82 2.49
CA LEU A 152 29.13 -15.05 3.65
C LEU A 152 30.61 -14.95 3.28
N ASP A 153 31.42 -14.44 4.22
CA ASP A 153 32.87 -14.39 4.03
C ASP A 153 33.50 -15.77 4.28
N GLY A 154 32.93 -16.56 5.20
CA GLY A 154 33.29 -17.94 5.50
C GLY A 154 32.44 -19.00 4.81
N GLU A 155 32.67 -20.25 5.17
CA GLU A 155 31.91 -21.41 4.70
C GLU A 155 30.82 -21.79 5.72
N ALA A 156 29.61 -22.04 5.25
CA ALA A 156 28.49 -22.50 6.08
C ALA A 156 27.74 -23.66 5.43
N GLU A 157 27.42 -24.68 6.23
CA GLU A 157 26.55 -25.77 5.78
C GLU A 157 25.09 -25.30 5.77
N CYS A 158 24.35 -25.66 4.72
CA CYS A 158 22.97 -25.26 4.55
C CYS A 158 22.10 -26.42 4.03
N GLU A 159 20.87 -26.49 4.54
CA GLU A 159 19.84 -27.45 4.15
C GLU A 159 18.51 -26.76 3.82
N ILE A 160 17.84 -27.24 2.77
CA ILE A 160 16.45 -26.91 2.44
C ILE A 160 15.67 -28.22 2.47
N LYS A 161 14.68 -28.31 3.36
CA LYS A 161 13.93 -29.54 3.60
C LYS A 161 12.43 -29.30 3.42
N PRO A 162 11.74 -30.04 2.53
CA PRO A 162 10.28 -30.00 2.49
C PRO A 162 9.71 -30.58 3.77
N ILE A 163 8.67 -29.95 4.29
CA ILE A 163 7.99 -30.38 5.51
C ILE A 163 6.49 -30.39 5.31
N ASP A 164 5.79 -31.14 6.18
CA ASP A 164 4.35 -31.01 6.31
C ASP A 164 4.06 -29.65 6.94
N ALA A 165 3.34 -28.79 6.20
CA ALA A 165 3.02 -27.46 6.66
C ALA A 165 2.13 -27.53 7.91
N PRO A 166 2.41 -26.73 8.97
CA PRO A 166 1.41 -26.44 9.99
C PRO A 166 0.08 -26.03 9.32
N PRO A 167 -1.06 -26.59 9.76
CA PRO A 167 -2.33 -26.36 9.09
C PRO A 167 -2.71 -24.88 9.11
N LEU A 168 -3.22 -24.41 7.98
CA LEU A 168 -3.85 -23.10 7.83
C LEU A 168 -5.28 -23.34 7.34
N ASP A 169 -6.27 -22.80 8.05
CA ASP A 169 -7.69 -23.04 7.74
C ASP A 169 -8.02 -22.63 6.31
N GLY A 170 -8.67 -23.53 5.57
CA GLY A 170 -9.10 -23.30 4.17
C GLY A 170 -7.99 -23.39 3.11
N VAL A 171 -6.72 -23.56 3.50
CA VAL A 171 -5.59 -23.39 2.57
C VAL A 171 -4.63 -24.59 2.60
N GLU A 172 -4.44 -25.23 1.44
CA GLU A 172 -3.40 -26.25 1.27
C GLU A 172 -2.05 -25.59 1.01
N MET A 173 -1.07 -25.81 1.90
CA MET A 173 0.24 -25.16 1.84
C MET A 173 1.37 -26.13 1.54
N GLN A 174 2.23 -25.76 0.59
CA GLN A 174 3.51 -26.42 0.36
C GLN A 174 4.59 -25.69 1.14
N ALA A 175 5.28 -26.37 2.07
CA ALA A 175 6.25 -25.74 2.96
C ALA A 175 7.66 -26.37 2.93
N TYR A 176 8.66 -25.54 3.16
CA TYR A 176 10.08 -25.87 3.17
C TYR A 176 10.76 -25.20 4.37
N GLU A 177 11.51 -25.96 5.16
CA GLU A 177 12.38 -25.45 6.21
C GLU A 177 13.77 -25.15 5.64
N PHE A 178 14.23 -23.92 5.86
CA PHE A 178 15.56 -23.46 5.48
C PHE A 178 16.42 -23.34 6.74
N SER A 179 17.64 -23.87 6.70
CA SER A 179 18.58 -23.82 7.84
C SER A 179 20.00 -23.57 7.35
N ILE A 180 20.78 -22.83 8.14
CA ILE A 180 22.20 -22.56 7.89
C ILE A 180 22.97 -22.61 9.21
N ASP A 181 24.12 -23.28 9.19
CA ASP A 181 25.02 -23.38 10.35
C ASP A 181 26.17 -22.38 10.19
N THR A 182 26.03 -21.20 10.79
CA THR A 182 27.05 -20.15 10.78
C THR A 182 26.94 -19.24 12.00
N ASP A 183 28.11 -18.77 12.48
CA ASP A 183 28.22 -17.72 13.50
C ASP A 183 28.25 -16.31 12.86
N GLU A 184 28.31 -16.21 11.54
CA GLU A 184 28.26 -14.93 10.82
C GLU A 184 26.85 -14.35 10.83
N GLU A 185 26.74 -13.05 11.12
CA GLU A 185 25.49 -12.32 10.99
C GLU A 185 25.07 -12.29 9.50
N LEU A 186 23.85 -12.78 9.22
CA LEU A 186 23.25 -12.76 7.89
C LEU A 186 22.92 -11.31 7.53
N PHE A 187 23.82 -10.67 6.78
CA PHE A 187 23.71 -9.26 6.43
C PHE A 187 22.97 -9.03 5.12
N SER A 188 23.12 -9.96 4.17
CA SER A 188 22.44 -9.89 2.88
C SER A 188 21.03 -10.40 3.00
N VAL A 189 20.15 -9.79 2.22
CA VAL A 189 18.81 -10.34 2.07
C VAL A 189 18.91 -11.53 1.15
N MET A 190 18.60 -12.68 1.72
CA MET A 190 18.58 -13.95 1.02
C MET A 190 17.35 -14.01 0.12
N GLU A 191 17.52 -14.60 -1.05
CA GLU A 191 16.44 -14.96 -1.96
C GLU A 191 16.16 -16.45 -1.85
N LEU A 192 14.94 -16.79 -1.45
CA LEU A 192 14.42 -18.15 -1.44
C LEU A 192 13.57 -18.34 -2.67
N THR A 193 13.81 -19.41 -3.42
CA THR A 193 12.91 -19.82 -4.51
C THR A 193 12.14 -21.03 -4.02
N ILE A 194 10.81 -20.96 -4.02
CA ILE A 194 9.94 -22.11 -3.71
C ILE A 194 8.84 -22.26 -4.76
N PRO A 195 8.42 -23.49 -5.10
CA PRO A 195 7.35 -23.71 -6.07
C PRO A 195 5.97 -23.48 -5.43
N TYR A 196 5.01 -23.02 -6.23
CA TYR A 196 3.59 -23.00 -5.87
C TYR A 196 2.83 -24.17 -6.51
N ASN A 197 1.62 -24.46 -6.02
CA ASN A 197 0.83 -25.57 -6.53
C ASN A 197 0.03 -25.20 -7.80
N GLU A 198 0.65 -25.32 -8.97
CA GLU A 198 -0.01 -25.07 -10.26
C GLU A 198 -1.30 -25.88 -10.46
N LYS A 199 -1.42 -27.07 -9.86
CA LYS A 199 -2.65 -27.88 -9.97
C LYS A 199 -3.81 -27.29 -9.18
N THR A 200 -3.52 -26.71 -8.01
CA THR A 200 -4.53 -26.02 -7.19
C THR A 200 -4.90 -24.68 -7.83
N LEU A 201 -3.94 -24.00 -8.46
CA LEU A 201 -4.18 -22.76 -9.21
C LEU A 201 -5.11 -22.99 -10.41
N GLY A 202 -4.97 -24.11 -11.13
CA GLY A 202 -5.82 -24.42 -12.27
C GLY A 202 -5.66 -23.39 -13.39
N ASP A 203 -6.77 -22.79 -13.82
CA ASP A 203 -6.82 -21.79 -14.89
C ASP A 203 -6.74 -20.33 -14.37
N LEU A 204 -6.59 -20.13 -13.05
CA LEU A 204 -6.48 -18.79 -12.45
C LEU A 204 -5.10 -18.16 -12.74
N ASP A 205 -5.08 -16.83 -12.80
CA ASP A 205 -3.83 -16.08 -12.91
C ASP A 205 -3.01 -16.24 -11.63
N PRO A 206 -1.71 -16.62 -11.69
CA PRO A 206 -0.84 -16.60 -10.50
C PRO A 206 -0.84 -15.25 -9.78
N GLU A 207 -0.96 -14.15 -10.53
CA GLU A 207 -1.10 -12.81 -9.99
C GLU A 207 -2.44 -12.66 -9.26
N GLY A 208 -2.40 -12.27 -7.98
CA GLY A 208 -3.57 -12.19 -7.11
C GLY A 208 -4.00 -13.49 -6.43
N ASN A 209 -3.65 -14.67 -6.97
CA ASN A 209 -4.11 -15.96 -6.42
C ASN A 209 -3.02 -16.79 -5.73
N VAL A 210 -1.73 -16.49 -5.95
CA VAL A 210 -0.63 -17.14 -5.25
C VAL A 210 -0.19 -16.29 -4.06
N GLY A 211 0.09 -16.91 -2.92
CA GLY A 211 0.66 -16.23 -1.76
C GLY A 211 1.79 -17.00 -1.12
N ALA A 212 2.59 -16.31 -0.30
CA ALA A 212 3.69 -16.91 0.46
C ALA A 212 3.73 -16.41 1.91
N ALA A 213 4.20 -17.28 2.81
CA ALA A 213 4.29 -17.02 4.24
C ALA A 213 5.53 -17.68 4.85
N TYR A 214 5.96 -17.21 6.02
CA TYR A 214 6.86 -17.93 6.90
C TYR A 214 6.16 -18.29 8.20
N TYR A 215 6.55 -19.41 8.79
CA TYR A 215 5.99 -19.83 10.07
C TYR A 215 6.80 -19.18 11.20
N ASN A 216 6.16 -18.31 11.98
CA ASN A 216 6.75 -17.74 13.17
C ASN A 216 6.60 -18.74 14.33
N LYS A 217 7.72 -19.39 14.69
CA LYS A 217 7.75 -20.39 15.77
C LYS A 217 7.45 -19.80 17.16
N GLU A 218 7.60 -18.48 17.36
CA GLU A 218 7.31 -17.81 18.62
C GLU A 218 5.81 -17.56 18.81
N SER A 219 5.11 -17.09 17.77
CA SER A 219 3.66 -16.87 17.82
C SER A 219 2.86 -18.15 17.53
N GLY A 220 3.45 -19.10 16.79
CA GLY A 220 2.76 -20.29 16.30
C GLY A 220 1.87 -20.00 15.08
N GLU A 221 2.09 -18.88 14.40
CA GLU A 221 1.25 -18.41 13.30
C GLU A 221 2.06 -18.28 11.99
N TRP A 222 1.37 -18.43 10.87
CA TRP A 222 1.91 -18.10 9.55
C TRP A 222 1.87 -16.59 9.33
N GLU A 223 3.04 -15.99 9.19
CA GLU A 223 3.19 -14.57 8.84
C GLU A 223 3.47 -14.44 7.35
N PRO A 224 2.72 -13.60 6.61
CA PRO A 224 2.96 -13.41 5.19
C PRO A 224 4.36 -12.84 4.95
N VAL A 225 4.86 -13.02 3.72
CA VAL A 225 6.16 -12.49 3.27
C VAL A 225 6.01 -11.79 1.92
N SER A 226 6.92 -10.87 1.64
CA SER A 226 7.03 -10.29 0.29
C SER A 226 7.68 -11.31 -0.65
N PHE A 227 7.14 -11.43 -1.86
CA PHE A 227 7.68 -12.31 -2.89
C PHE A 227 7.40 -11.78 -4.30
N ARG A 228 8.26 -12.18 -5.24
CA ARG A 228 8.05 -12.01 -6.69
C ARG A 228 7.52 -13.29 -7.31
N LEU A 229 6.59 -13.16 -8.23
CA LEU A 229 6.17 -14.27 -9.08
C LEU A 229 7.19 -14.49 -10.20
N ASN A 230 7.56 -15.74 -10.40
CA ASN A 230 8.42 -16.15 -11.50
C ASN A 230 7.60 -16.88 -12.57
N ASN A 231 8.02 -16.73 -13.83
CA ASN A 231 7.35 -17.33 -14.99
C ASN A 231 7.46 -18.87 -15.06
N ASN A 232 8.02 -19.52 -14.04
CA ASN A 232 8.34 -20.96 -14.01
C ASN A 232 7.61 -21.73 -12.90
N GLY A 233 6.49 -21.20 -12.39
CA GLY A 233 5.72 -21.90 -11.35
C GLY A 233 6.27 -21.71 -9.93
N THR A 234 7.06 -20.66 -9.70
CA THR A 234 7.73 -20.42 -8.41
C THR A 234 7.54 -18.99 -7.92
N VAL A 235 7.80 -18.79 -6.63
CA VAL A 235 7.94 -17.48 -6.02
C VAL A 235 9.37 -17.27 -5.53
N SER A 236 9.87 -16.04 -5.68
CA SER A 236 11.12 -15.56 -5.08
C SER A 236 10.81 -14.75 -3.84
N ILE A 237 11.06 -15.32 -2.66
CA ILE A 237 10.86 -14.70 -1.35
C ILE A 237 12.15 -14.04 -0.91
N PHE A 238 12.08 -12.83 -0.37
CA PHE A 238 13.23 -12.11 0.15
C PHE A 238 13.20 -12.04 1.66
N THR A 239 14.26 -12.50 2.33
CA THR A 239 14.30 -12.58 3.79
C THR A 239 15.66 -12.32 4.42
N GLU A 240 15.65 -11.78 5.64
CA GLU A 240 16.83 -11.56 6.50
C GLU A 240 17.03 -12.69 7.53
N HIS A 241 16.13 -13.67 7.56
CA HIS A 241 16.19 -14.80 8.47
C HIS A 241 15.74 -16.07 7.77
N LEU A 242 16.19 -17.22 8.30
CA LEU A 242 15.72 -18.51 7.83
C LEU A 242 14.69 -19.08 8.82
N SER A 243 13.68 -19.73 8.27
CA SER A 243 12.57 -20.37 8.98
C SER A 243 11.93 -21.41 8.05
N THR A 244 10.76 -21.90 8.43
CA THR A 244 9.85 -22.56 7.51
C THR A 244 9.16 -21.51 6.65
N TYR A 245 9.20 -21.67 5.33
CA TYR A 245 8.45 -20.87 4.37
C TYR A 245 7.47 -21.76 3.61
N GLY A 246 6.30 -21.23 3.29
CA GLY A 246 5.27 -21.93 2.56
C GLY A 246 4.64 -21.07 1.47
N CYS A 247 4.14 -21.75 0.44
CA CYS A 247 3.39 -21.18 -0.66
C CYS A 247 2.08 -21.94 -0.84
N PHE A 248 1.03 -21.22 -1.23
CA PHE A 248 -0.32 -21.76 -1.38
C PHE A 248 -1.08 -20.93 -2.43
N VAL A 249 -2.26 -21.44 -2.80
CA VAL A 249 -3.17 -20.81 -3.76
C VAL A 249 -4.45 -20.42 -3.01
N ILE A 250 -4.96 -19.23 -3.29
CA ILE A 250 -6.23 -18.70 -2.79
C ILE A 250 -7.33 -19.13 -3.77
N THR A 251 -8.41 -19.73 -3.24
CA THR A 251 -9.52 -20.25 -4.06
C THR A 251 -10.91 -19.82 -3.57
N ASP A 252 -10.99 -19.03 -2.50
CA ASP A 252 -12.23 -18.79 -1.74
C ASP A 252 -12.85 -17.41 -2.03
N ASP A 253 -12.43 -16.73 -3.10
CA ASP A 253 -12.93 -15.40 -3.49
C ASP A 253 -14.44 -15.44 -3.78
N PHE A 254 -15.16 -14.38 -3.40
CA PHE A 254 -16.63 -14.27 -3.54
C PHE A 254 -17.43 -15.38 -2.84
N THR A 255 -16.89 -15.90 -1.74
CA THR A 255 -17.61 -16.79 -0.82
C THR A 255 -17.90 -16.09 0.50
N ARG A 256 -18.81 -16.61 1.34
CA ARG A 256 -19.06 -16.10 2.69
C ARG A 256 -17.83 -16.16 3.60
N ASN A 257 -16.87 -17.02 3.24
CA ASN A 257 -15.61 -17.20 3.96
C ASN A 257 -14.45 -16.44 3.32
N ALA A 258 -14.71 -15.64 2.26
CA ALA A 258 -13.69 -14.83 1.60
C ALA A 258 -12.91 -14.07 2.67
N CYS A 259 -11.60 -14.23 2.69
CA CYS A 259 -10.76 -13.59 3.68
C CYS A 259 -9.52 -13.06 2.98
N VAL A 260 -9.00 -11.94 3.49
CA VAL A 260 -7.70 -11.45 3.05
C VAL A 260 -6.71 -12.49 3.52
N SER A 261 -6.34 -13.38 2.62
CA SER A 261 -5.40 -14.43 2.96
C SER A 261 -4.02 -13.82 3.06
N TYR A 262 -3.63 -12.93 2.14
CA TYR A 262 -2.28 -12.36 2.05
C TYR A 262 -2.31 -10.95 1.46
N ALA A 263 -1.40 -10.10 1.92
CA ALA A 263 -1.16 -8.80 1.30
C ALA A 263 0.26 -8.79 0.72
N ILE A 264 0.40 -8.43 -0.55
CA ILE A 264 1.67 -8.48 -1.28
C ILE A 264 2.27 -7.07 -1.26
N PRO A 265 3.33 -6.81 -0.47
CA PRO A 265 3.89 -5.47 -0.31
C PRO A 265 4.51 -4.93 -1.60
N GLU A 266 4.90 -5.79 -2.54
CA GLU A 266 5.51 -5.35 -3.79
C GLU A 266 4.52 -4.57 -4.67
N PHE A 267 3.24 -4.98 -4.73
CA PHE A 267 2.21 -4.25 -5.47
C PHE A 267 1.89 -2.89 -4.86
N ALA A 268 2.12 -2.70 -3.55
CA ALA A 268 1.98 -1.41 -2.89
C ALA A 268 3.01 -0.35 -3.35
N TYR A 269 4.10 -0.77 -4.03
CA TYR A 269 5.18 0.12 -4.50
C TYR A 269 5.44 0.08 -6.00
N ILE A 270 5.18 -1.07 -6.64
CA ILE A 270 5.36 -1.27 -8.07
C ILE A 270 4.11 -0.75 -8.79
N GLY A 271 4.00 0.56 -8.91
CA GLY A 271 3.16 1.20 -9.92
C GLY A 271 1.72 1.46 -9.53
N ASN A 272 1.49 2.60 -8.86
CA ASN A 272 0.46 3.52 -9.32
C ASN A 272 1.03 4.95 -9.25
N TYR A 273 0.96 5.68 -10.36
CA TYR A 273 1.66 6.96 -10.59
C TYR A 273 1.04 8.17 -9.85
N SER A 274 0.29 7.96 -8.77
CA SER A 274 -0.49 8.99 -8.05
C SER A 274 0.04 9.36 -6.67
N ILE A 275 0.74 8.46 -5.96
CA ILE A 275 1.19 8.74 -4.59
C ILE A 275 2.42 9.66 -4.62
N ASP A 276 2.24 10.91 -4.19
CA ASP A 276 3.36 11.80 -3.88
C ASP A 276 3.94 11.44 -2.51
N ALA A 277 4.82 10.43 -2.48
CA ALA A 277 5.48 10.00 -1.25
C ALA A 277 6.21 11.14 -0.52
N ASN A 278 6.63 12.19 -1.25
CA ASN A 278 7.34 13.29 -0.63
C ASN A 278 6.42 14.18 0.18
N SER A 279 5.26 14.54 -0.37
CA SER A 279 4.26 15.33 0.35
C SER A 279 3.76 14.55 1.56
N VAL A 280 3.38 13.29 1.40
CA VAL A 280 2.90 12.42 2.50
C VAL A 280 3.89 12.39 3.67
N ILE A 281 5.18 12.19 3.40
CA ILE A 281 6.20 12.17 4.45
C ILE A 281 6.44 13.56 5.04
N THR A 282 6.45 14.60 4.21
CA THR A 282 6.66 15.98 4.66
C THR A 282 5.52 16.44 5.56
N ASP A 283 4.28 16.12 5.21
CA ASP A 283 3.09 16.50 5.95
C ASP A 283 2.97 15.71 7.24
N ALA A 284 3.24 14.40 7.22
CA ALA A 284 3.35 13.60 8.44
C ALA A 284 4.42 14.15 9.39
N VAL A 285 5.58 14.59 8.87
CA VAL A 285 6.64 15.24 9.67
C VAL A 285 6.14 16.56 10.27
N ASN A 286 5.50 17.41 9.46
CA ASN A 286 4.94 18.69 9.90
C ASN A 286 3.84 18.51 10.96
N ASN A 287 3.11 17.40 10.90
CA ASN A 287 2.05 17.03 11.85
C ASN A 287 2.58 16.23 13.07
N GLY A 288 3.88 16.34 13.37
CA GLY A 288 4.48 15.64 14.51
C GLY A 288 4.37 14.12 14.36
N GLY A 289 4.77 13.58 13.20
CA GLY A 289 4.77 12.14 12.91
C GLY A 289 3.42 11.46 13.11
N ASN A 290 2.32 12.17 12.88
CA ASN A 290 0.98 11.62 12.78
C ASN A 290 0.51 11.70 11.32
N PRO A 291 -0.13 10.64 10.80
CA PRO A 291 -0.73 10.68 9.48
C PRO A 291 -1.77 11.80 9.35
N ASP A 292 -1.90 12.35 8.16
CA ASP A 292 -2.93 13.31 7.77
C ASP A 292 -3.74 12.76 6.58
N ASN A 293 -4.55 13.60 5.94
CA ASN A 293 -5.41 13.19 4.82
C ASN A 293 -4.61 12.63 3.63
N SER A 294 -3.43 13.21 3.34
CA SER A 294 -2.58 12.71 2.24
C SER A 294 -2.11 11.28 2.50
N ALA A 295 -1.76 10.98 3.75
CA ALA A 295 -1.36 9.63 4.17
C ALA A 295 -2.55 8.66 4.16
N ILE A 296 -3.75 9.11 4.49
CA ILE A 296 -4.95 8.26 4.46
C ILE A 296 -5.28 7.89 3.00
N GLN A 297 -5.25 8.86 2.09
CA GLN A 297 -5.48 8.62 0.67
C GLN A 297 -4.45 7.64 0.09
N ALA A 298 -3.16 7.84 0.39
CA ALA A 298 -2.11 6.91 -0.02
C ALA A 298 -2.34 5.49 0.55
N GLY A 299 -2.86 5.39 1.77
CA GLY A 299 -3.24 4.11 2.39
C GLY A 299 -4.41 3.44 1.68
N LEU A 300 -5.42 4.21 1.25
CA LEU A 300 -6.57 3.71 0.48
C LEU A 300 -6.16 3.20 -0.88
N GLU A 301 -5.38 3.97 -1.64
CA GLU A 301 -4.89 3.58 -2.97
C GLU A 301 -4.09 2.27 -2.91
N VAL A 302 -3.27 2.11 -1.87
CA VAL A 302 -2.54 0.85 -1.66
C VAL A 302 -3.44 -0.28 -1.22
N LEU A 303 -4.41 -0.02 -0.35
CA LEU A 303 -5.33 -1.05 0.10
C LEU A 303 -6.16 -1.59 -1.08
N ASP A 304 -6.64 -0.71 -1.95
CA ASP A 304 -7.35 -1.08 -3.18
C ASP A 304 -6.51 -2.01 -4.08
N VAL A 305 -5.24 -1.65 -4.34
CA VAL A 305 -4.31 -2.49 -5.09
C VAL A 305 -3.99 -3.79 -4.35
N ALA A 306 -3.77 -3.75 -3.04
CA ALA A 306 -3.43 -4.92 -2.24
C ALA A 306 -4.61 -5.89 -2.08
N LEU A 307 -5.84 -5.40 -2.18
CA LEU A 307 -7.09 -6.16 -2.18
C LEU A 307 -7.60 -6.46 -3.60
N SER A 308 -6.85 -6.13 -4.67
CA SER A 308 -7.22 -6.47 -6.06
C SER A 308 -7.13 -7.99 -6.32
N PHE A 309 -8.04 -8.73 -5.70
CA PHE A 309 -8.33 -10.14 -5.92
C PHE A 309 -8.81 -10.34 -7.37
N GLY A 310 -8.30 -11.38 -8.03
CA GLY A 310 -8.11 -11.42 -9.49
C GLY A 310 -9.32 -11.04 -10.33
N SER A 311 -9.14 -10.08 -11.26
CA SER A 311 -9.99 -9.69 -12.42
C SER A 311 -11.52 -9.49 -12.26
N ALA A 312 -12.15 -9.92 -11.17
CA ALA A 312 -13.59 -9.95 -10.97
C ALA A 312 -14.06 -9.07 -9.80
N GLY A 313 -13.14 -8.58 -8.94
CA GLY A 313 -13.47 -7.78 -7.75
C GLY A 313 -13.07 -6.31 -7.80
N VAL A 314 -12.55 -5.84 -8.94
CA VAL A 314 -11.94 -4.52 -9.10
C VAL A 314 -12.97 -3.39 -9.10
N ASP A 315 -14.18 -3.64 -9.60
CA ASP A 315 -15.19 -2.58 -9.78
C ASP A 315 -16.09 -2.37 -8.55
N THR A 316 -16.24 -3.37 -7.66
CA THR A 316 -17.14 -3.29 -6.49
C THR A 316 -16.44 -2.78 -5.24
N VAL A 317 -15.21 -3.24 -4.96
CA VAL A 317 -14.48 -2.80 -3.76
C VAL A 317 -14.12 -1.32 -3.88
N SER A 318 -13.71 -0.82 -5.05
CA SER A 318 -13.32 0.59 -5.22
C SER A 318 -14.48 1.59 -5.01
N TYR A 319 -15.70 1.25 -5.46
CA TYR A 319 -16.91 2.07 -5.24
C TYR A 319 -17.36 2.07 -3.77
N GLU A 320 -17.25 0.93 -3.09
CA GLU A 320 -17.63 0.79 -1.68
C GLU A 320 -16.51 1.24 -0.72
N LEU A 321 -15.25 1.18 -1.14
CA LEU A 321 -14.11 1.74 -0.42
C LEU A 321 -14.19 3.28 -0.39
N ASN A 322 -14.73 3.89 -1.45
CA ASN A 322 -15.08 5.31 -1.47
C ASN A 322 -16.22 5.65 -0.50
N SER A 323 -17.13 4.70 -0.20
CA SER A 323 -18.10 4.86 0.90
C SER A 323 -17.46 4.77 2.30
N LEU A 324 -16.21 4.30 2.43
CA LEU A 324 -15.44 4.35 3.68
C LEU A 324 -14.99 5.76 4.07
N THR A 325 -15.10 6.77 3.19
CA THR A 325 -14.50 8.09 3.38
C THR A 325 -15.34 9.08 4.20
N GLY A 326 -16.06 8.61 5.23
CA GLY A 326 -16.31 9.45 6.41
C GLY A 326 -15.02 10.11 6.96
N VAL A 327 -13.85 9.59 6.54
CA VAL A 327 -12.50 10.08 6.81
C VAL A 327 -12.09 11.36 6.06
N MET A 328 -12.72 11.69 4.92
CA MET A 328 -12.45 12.94 4.17
C MET A 328 -13.57 13.98 4.26
N GLY A 329 -14.71 13.61 4.85
CA GLY A 329 -15.81 14.49 5.23
C GLY A 329 -17.00 14.44 4.27
N ALA A 330 -18.12 13.88 4.73
CA ALA A 330 -19.51 14.18 4.30
C ALA A 330 -20.56 13.22 4.94
N ALA A 331 -20.19 12.00 5.34
CA ALA A 331 -21.12 11.00 5.92
C ALA A 331 -20.60 10.43 7.25
N PRO A 332 -21.45 10.04 8.21
CA PRO A 332 -21.03 9.20 9.33
C PRO A 332 -20.60 7.84 8.79
N GLY A 333 -19.30 7.53 8.86
CA GLY A 333 -18.78 6.24 8.40
C GLY A 333 -19.38 5.07 9.18
N ASN A 334 -19.54 3.92 8.52
CA ASN A 334 -20.00 2.69 9.18
C ASN A 334 -19.03 2.29 10.30
N SER A 335 -19.55 2.12 11.53
CA SER A 335 -18.75 1.80 12.71
C SER A 335 -17.97 0.50 12.61
N LEU A 336 -18.41 -0.46 11.79
CA LEU A 336 -17.67 -1.70 11.50
C LEU A 336 -16.29 -1.45 10.92
N LEU A 337 -16.12 -0.34 10.20
CA LEU A 337 -14.95 -0.06 9.38
C LEU A 337 -13.96 0.87 10.07
N ASN A 338 -14.29 1.36 11.27
CA ASN A 338 -13.40 2.19 12.10
C ASN A 338 -12.03 1.54 12.32
N GLY A 339 -12.00 0.22 12.54
CA GLY A 339 -10.75 -0.53 12.72
C GLY A 339 -9.84 -0.52 11.50
N VAL A 340 -10.42 -0.51 10.29
CA VAL A 340 -9.69 -0.37 9.01
C VAL A 340 -9.26 1.08 8.81
N SER A 341 -10.19 2.01 8.97
CA SER A 341 -10.01 3.46 8.79
C SER A 341 -8.84 4.01 9.62
N ASP A 342 -8.76 3.66 10.91
CA ASP A 342 -7.71 4.10 11.84
C ASP A 342 -6.28 3.71 11.40
N LYS A 343 -6.16 2.69 10.54
CA LYS A 343 -4.88 2.13 10.08
C LYS A 343 -4.43 2.71 8.75
N LEU A 344 -5.33 3.25 7.93
CA LEU A 344 -5.04 3.74 6.57
C LEU A 344 -3.93 4.78 6.55
N GLY A 345 -3.99 5.79 7.42
CA GLY A 345 -2.94 6.80 7.49
C GLY A 345 -1.57 6.23 7.86
N THR A 346 -1.54 5.19 8.72
CA THR A 346 -0.28 4.54 9.11
C THR A 346 0.27 3.69 7.96
N LEU A 347 -0.62 3.02 7.22
CA LEU A 347 -0.28 2.31 5.98
C LEU A 347 0.31 3.27 4.95
N GLY A 348 -0.35 4.40 4.64
CA GLY A 348 0.14 5.35 3.65
C GLY A 348 1.49 5.97 3.99
N VAL A 349 1.77 6.27 5.27
CA VAL A 349 3.13 6.69 5.67
C VAL A 349 4.15 5.56 5.49
N ALA A 350 3.80 4.33 5.89
CA ALA A 350 4.69 3.18 5.71
C ALA A 350 5.01 2.96 4.23
N VAL A 351 4.01 3.15 3.38
CA VAL A 351 4.10 3.07 1.94
C VAL A 351 5.04 4.13 1.37
N SER A 352 4.78 5.39 1.68
CA SER A 352 5.61 6.48 1.20
C SER A 352 7.06 6.34 1.69
N ALA A 353 7.29 5.86 2.91
CA ALA A 353 8.63 5.58 3.40
C ALA A 353 9.33 4.47 2.60
N ALA A 354 8.61 3.40 2.23
CA ALA A 354 9.14 2.32 1.41
C ALA A 354 9.43 2.77 -0.04
N GLN A 355 8.56 3.59 -0.65
CA GLN A 355 8.81 4.17 -1.99
C GLN A 355 10.12 4.99 -2.01
N ILE A 356 10.35 5.81 -0.99
CA ILE A 356 11.58 6.60 -0.90
C ILE A 356 12.79 5.67 -0.70
N ALA A 357 12.67 4.64 0.13
CA ALA A 357 13.74 3.66 0.32
C ALA A 357 14.11 2.95 -1.00
N VAL A 358 13.10 2.53 -1.79
CA VAL A 358 13.30 1.92 -3.12
C VAL A 358 14.00 2.88 -4.06
N GLY A 359 13.57 4.15 -4.11
CA GLY A 359 14.23 5.18 -4.91
C GLY A 359 15.71 5.37 -4.55
N MET A 360 16.06 5.26 -3.26
CA MET A 360 17.46 5.29 -2.81
C MET A 360 18.25 4.06 -3.25
N TYR A 361 17.67 2.88 -3.10
CA TYR A 361 18.27 1.65 -3.60
C TYR A 361 18.55 1.73 -5.10
N ASP A 362 17.61 2.24 -5.90
CA ASP A 362 17.79 2.39 -7.35
C ASP A 362 18.93 3.36 -7.71
N ILE A 363 19.08 4.46 -6.98
CA ILE A 363 20.19 5.41 -7.15
C ILE A 363 21.55 4.74 -6.90
N TYR A 364 21.67 3.94 -5.84
CA TYR A 364 22.91 3.20 -5.54
C TYR A 364 23.20 2.07 -6.53
N ASN A 365 22.18 1.54 -7.19
CA ASN A 365 22.31 0.53 -8.23
C ASN A 365 22.50 1.11 -9.64
N GLY A 366 22.76 2.42 -9.75
CA GLY A 366 23.10 3.06 -11.02
C GLY A 366 21.90 3.38 -11.91
N LYS A 367 20.66 3.22 -11.43
CA LYS A 367 19.45 3.67 -12.13
C LYS A 367 19.25 5.16 -11.86
N THR A 368 19.96 6.00 -12.62
CA THR A 368 20.04 7.46 -12.37
C THR A 368 18.81 8.26 -12.80
N ASP A 369 17.82 7.62 -13.41
CA ASP A 369 16.53 8.26 -13.75
C ASP A 369 15.66 8.46 -12.50
N ALA A 370 16.01 7.83 -11.37
CA ALA A 370 15.48 8.14 -10.05
C ALA A 370 16.04 9.50 -9.57
N ILE A 371 15.19 10.51 -9.54
CA ILE A 371 15.55 11.91 -9.28
C ILE A 371 15.81 12.10 -7.77
N PHE A 372 17.06 11.94 -7.29
CA PHE A 372 17.44 12.27 -5.90
C PHE A 372 16.83 13.60 -5.35
N PRO A 373 16.73 14.68 -6.15
CA PRO A 373 16.04 15.90 -5.74
C PRO A 373 14.59 15.72 -5.25
N CYS A 374 13.84 14.72 -5.72
CA CYS A 374 12.46 14.55 -5.29
C CYS A 374 12.40 14.14 -3.81
N TYR A 375 13.28 13.24 -3.35
CA TYR A 375 13.28 12.72 -1.98
C TYR A 375 14.01 13.59 -0.96
N ARG A 376 14.78 14.57 -1.42
CA ARG A 376 15.70 15.35 -0.59
C ARG A 376 14.99 16.03 0.59
N ASP A 377 13.81 16.59 0.36
CA ASP A 377 13.14 17.42 1.36
C ASP A 377 12.48 16.55 2.45
N SER A 378 11.91 15.39 2.09
CA SER A 378 11.41 14.36 3.01
C SER A 378 12.55 13.70 3.81
N LEU A 379 13.69 13.43 3.18
CA LEU A 379 14.89 12.89 3.84
C LEU A 379 15.49 13.91 4.83
N LYS A 380 15.39 15.21 4.56
CA LYS A 380 15.81 16.28 5.49
C LYS A 380 14.79 16.52 6.61
N GLY A 381 13.49 16.46 6.32
CA GLY A 381 12.43 16.69 7.30
C GLY A 381 12.30 15.56 8.33
N SER A 382 12.50 14.31 7.91
CA SER A 382 12.41 13.12 8.78
C SER A 382 13.43 13.08 9.93
N VAL A 383 14.44 13.94 9.90
CA VAL A 383 15.50 14.09 10.92
C VAL A 383 14.96 14.59 12.27
N ALA A 384 13.80 15.26 12.28
CA ALA A 384 13.29 15.98 13.45
C ALA A 384 12.46 15.15 14.44
N TYR A 385 12.15 13.86 14.16
CA TYR A 385 11.07 13.22 14.92
C TYR A 385 11.20 11.72 15.18
N VAL A 386 11.11 11.35 16.46
CA VAL A 386 11.03 9.95 16.96
C VAL A 386 9.69 9.72 17.71
N GLY A 387 8.79 10.71 17.75
CA GLY A 387 7.82 10.84 18.81
C GLY A 387 6.33 10.64 18.52
N GLY A 388 5.85 9.82 17.59
CA GLY A 388 4.42 9.70 17.24
C GLY A 388 4.07 8.34 16.64
N LYS A 389 2.85 8.15 16.09
CA LYS A 389 2.37 6.82 15.61
C LYS A 389 3.33 6.14 14.61
N VAL A 390 4.05 6.91 13.79
CA VAL A 390 4.96 6.40 12.73
C VAL A 390 6.44 6.77 12.94
N GLY A 391 6.81 7.24 14.14
CA GLY A 391 8.13 7.83 14.42
C GLY A 391 9.33 6.93 14.11
N SER A 392 9.25 5.62 14.37
CA SER A 392 10.35 4.69 14.05
C SER A 392 10.58 4.50 12.55
N LYS A 393 9.50 4.57 11.74
CA LYS A 393 9.56 4.44 10.28
C LYS A 393 10.29 5.65 9.69
N LEU A 394 9.90 6.87 10.10
CA LEU A 394 10.54 8.12 9.68
C LEU A 394 12.01 8.22 10.12
N PHE A 395 12.33 7.72 11.32
CA PHE A 395 13.71 7.72 11.82
C PHE A 395 14.66 6.86 10.97
N SER A 396 14.21 5.69 10.51
CA SER A 396 15.00 4.84 9.61
C SER A 396 15.29 5.53 8.28
N LEU A 397 14.28 6.19 7.72
CA LEU A 397 14.37 6.95 6.48
C LEU A 397 15.36 8.14 6.59
N ALA A 398 15.38 8.81 7.73
CA ALA A 398 16.30 9.92 7.97
C ALA A 398 17.79 9.50 7.94
N PHE A 399 18.11 8.28 8.39
CA PHE A 399 19.47 7.75 8.28
C PHE A 399 19.86 7.38 6.85
N LEU A 400 18.90 6.92 6.04
CA LEU A 400 19.12 6.69 4.62
C LEU A 400 19.45 8.01 3.90
N GLY A 401 18.82 9.11 4.32
CA GLY A 401 19.12 10.47 3.87
C GLY A 401 20.58 10.89 4.09
N VAL A 402 21.19 10.49 5.19
CA VAL A 402 22.62 10.76 5.47
C VAL A 402 23.50 10.09 4.43
N LEU A 403 23.24 8.82 4.12
CA LEU A 403 24.04 8.08 3.12
C LEU A 403 23.94 8.77 1.76
N ALA A 404 22.73 9.19 1.38
CA ALA A 404 22.48 9.79 0.08
C ALA A 404 23.10 11.19 -0.10
N ILE A 405 23.26 11.96 0.99
CA ILE A 405 24.06 13.19 0.97
C ILE A 405 25.51 12.88 0.59
N ASP A 406 26.13 11.86 1.19
CA ASP A 406 27.50 11.46 0.89
C ASP A 406 27.66 10.93 -0.55
N TYR A 407 26.66 10.18 -1.07
CA TYR A 407 26.62 9.82 -2.50
C TYR A 407 26.66 11.07 -3.40
N SER A 408 25.79 12.05 -3.12
CA SER A 408 25.67 13.26 -3.94
C SER A 408 26.95 14.10 -3.96
N ILE A 409 27.58 14.31 -2.80
CA ILE A 409 28.80 15.12 -2.68
C ILE A 409 29.97 14.50 -3.47
N ASN A 410 30.09 13.17 -3.47
CA ASN A 410 31.21 12.46 -4.10
C ASN A 410 31.09 12.32 -5.63
N LYS A 411 29.87 12.32 -6.18
CA LYS A 411 29.62 12.31 -7.64
C LYS A 411 29.94 13.64 -8.33
N PHE A 412 29.88 14.77 -7.59
CA PHE A 412 30.09 16.12 -8.16
C PHE A 412 31.49 16.70 -7.93
N GLY A 413 32.36 16.03 -7.16
CA GLY A 413 33.73 16.48 -6.93
C GLY A 413 34.70 16.11 -8.06
N GLU A 414 34.55 16.63 -9.28
CA GLU A 414 35.63 16.54 -10.28
C GLU A 414 36.76 17.53 -9.93
N THR A 415 37.62 17.15 -8.99
CA THR A 415 38.95 17.78 -8.90
C THR A 415 39.99 16.79 -9.37
N ALA A 416 40.32 16.87 -10.66
CA ALA A 416 41.49 16.24 -11.23
C ALA A 416 42.76 16.78 -10.56
N TRP A 417 43.29 16.04 -9.58
CA TRP A 417 44.64 16.22 -9.05
C TRP A 417 45.60 15.25 -9.73
N ALA A 418 45.58 15.26 -11.08
CA ALA A 418 46.62 14.64 -11.87
C ALA A 418 47.88 15.50 -11.76
N GLY A 419 48.76 15.25 -10.77
CA GLY A 419 50.04 15.93 -10.79
C GLY A 419 50.99 15.84 -9.60
N ARG A 420 50.59 15.31 -8.44
CA ARG A 420 51.53 15.20 -7.29
C ARG A 420 51.71 13.77 -6.80
N THR A 421 52.44 12.99 -7.59
CA THR A 421 53.17 11.80 -7.11
C THR A 421 54.34 12.21 -6.20
N ASP A 422 54.03 12.72 -5.01
CA ASP A 422 55.02 12.87 -3.93
C ASP A 422 55.30 11.50 -3.28
N VAL A 423 56.47 11.37 -2.67
CA VAL A 423 56.94 10.11 -2.06
C VAL A 423 56.00 9.62 -0.95
N TYR A 424 55.36 10.55 -0.23
CA TYR A 424 54.43 10.23 0.85
C TYR A 424 53.10 9.68 0.34
N SER A 425 52.53 10.18 -0.77
CA SER A 425 51.28 9.62 -1.34
C SER A 425 51.47 8.17 -1.82
N LYS A 426 52.63 7.87 -2.42
CA LYS A 426 52.97 6.50 -2.83
C LYS A 426 53.25 5.58 -1.64
N ALA A 427 53.93 6.08 -0.60
CA ALA A 427 54.16 5.33 0.63
C ALA A 427 52.85 5.03 1.36
N TYR A 428 51.95 6.01 1.38
CA TYR A 428 50.60 5.90 1.93
C TYR A 428 49.78 4.85 1.19
N ALA A 429 49.72 4.90 -0.15
CA ALA A 429 49.01 3.89 -0.96
C ALA A 429 49.57 2.47 -0.73
N LEU A 430 50.90 2.33 -0.67
CA LEU A 430 51.56 1.05 -0.42
C LEU A 430 51.23 0.47 0.97
N TYR A 431 51.10 1.33 1.99
CA TYR A 431 50.69 0.88 3.33
C TYR A 431 49.30 0.24 3.30
N TYR A 432 48.31 0.88 2.69
CA TYR A 432 46.95 0.34 2.61
C TYR A 432 46.82 -0.86 1.66
N GLU A 433 47.78 -1.07 0.75
CA GLU A 433 47.88 -2.30 -0.05
C GLU A 433 48.43 -3.49 0.75
N GLU A 434 49.36 -3.27 1.69
CA GLU A 434 50.09 -4.37 2.35
C GLU A 434 49.68 -4.61 3.82
N GLU A 435 49.60 -3.57 4.66
CA GLU A 435 49.40 -3.69 6.12
C GLU A 435 48.17 -2.97 6.67
N GLY A 436 47.68 -1.92 5.98
CA GLY A 436 46.56 -1.12 6.48
C GLY A 436 45.24 -1.89 6.59
N GLY A 437 45.15 -3.03 5.91
CA GLY A 437 43.93 -3.80 5.69
C GLY A 437 42.95 -3.00 4.84
N LYS A 438 42.40 -3.57 3.78
CA LYS A 438 41.32 -2.93 3.02
C LYS A 438 40.01 -3.52 3.51
N PRO A 439 39.26 -2.85 4.41
CA PRO A 439 38.04 -3.43 4.90
C PRO A 439 37.10 -3.67 3.73
N THR A 440 36.42 -4.80 3.75
CA THR A 440 35.43 -5.11 2.72
C THR A 440 34.22 -4.17 2.85
N ALA A 441 33.40 -4.10 1.81
CA ALA A 441 32.13 -3.37 1.86
C ALA A 441 31.26 -3.87 3.03
N ARG A 442 31.28 -5.18 3.31
CA ARG A 442 30.54 -5.82 4.41
C ARG A 442 31.03 -5.33 5.77
N GLU A 443 32.35 -5.29 5.98
CA GLU A 443 32.94 -4.81 7.22
C GLU A 443 32.62 -3.32 7.46
N TRP A 444 32.65 -2.49 6.41
CA TRP A 444 32.23 -1.10 6.49
C TRP A 444 30.74 -0.96 6.82
N ALA A 445 29.88 -1.72 6.15
CA ALA A 445 28.44 -1.70 6.38
C ALA A 445 28.09 -2.06 7.82
N ILE A 446 28.73 -3.09 8.39
CA ILE A 446 28.58 -3.47 9.80
C ILE A 446 28.98 -2.33 10.73
N GLN A 447 30.09 -1.65 10.47
CA GLN A 447 30.52 -0.52 11.30
C GLN A 447 29.54 0.66 11.22
N PHE A 448 29.01 0.94 10.03
CA PHE A 448 27.99 1.97 9.85
C PHE A 448 26.68 1.60 10.53
N LEU A 449 26.18 0.36 10.43
CA LEU A 449 24.99 -0.05 11.17
C LEU A 449 25.18 0.06 12.70
N LYS A 450 26.32 -0.35 13.24
CA LYS A 450 26.65 -0.16 14.67
C LYS A 450 26.71 1.32 15.06
N ALA A 451 27.22 2.17 14.17
CA ALA A 451 27.23 3.61 14.38
C ALA A 451 25.80 4.19 14.41
N ARG A 452 24.90 3.65 13.59
CA ARG A 452 23.47 4.01 13.52
C ARG A 452 22.73 3.66 14.80
N GLU A 453 22.86 2.43 15.28
CA GLU A 453 22.20 1.94 16.52
C GLU A 453 22.49 2.82 17.73
N THR A 454 23.72 3.34 17.80
CA THR A 454 24.16 4.15 18.92
C THR A 454 24.02 5.66 18.65
N ALA A 455 23.57 6.07 17.46
CA ALA A 455 23.36 7.45 17.08
C ALA A 455 21.99 7.96 17.57
N ARG A 456 21.98 9.15 18.17
CA ARG A 456 20.75 9.79 18.67
C ARG A 456 20.05 10.69 17.66
N SER A 457 20.69 10.96 16.53
CA SER A 457 20.14 11.72 15.40
C SER A 457 20.90 11.39 14.11
N PRO A 458 20.30 11.66 12.94
CA PRO A 458 20.96 11.58 11.64
C PRO A 458 22.26 12.39 11.53
N GLU A 459 22.34 13.61 12.07
CA GLU A 459 23.59 14.40 12.05
C GLU A 459 24.67 13.75 12.91
N ARG A 460 24.28 13.15 14.03
CA ARG A 460 25.22 12.37 14.85
C ARG A 460 25.67 11.10 14.13
N TYR A 461 24.81 10.51 13.31
CA TYR A 461 25.17 9.38 12.47
C TYR A 461 26.16 9.78 11.38
N GLN A 462 25.91 10.89 10.67
CA GLN A 462 26.83 11.46 9.68
C GLN A 462 28.23 11.68 10.28
N LEU A 463 28.32 12.39 11.41
CA LEU A 463 29.59 12.64 12.10
C LEU A 463 30.32 11.35 12.53
N ARG A 464 29.57 10.26 12.75
CA ARG A 464 30.17 8.96 13.09
C ARG A 464 30.69 8.24 11.87
N ILE A 465 29.97 8.27 10.75
CA ILE A 465 30.47 7.77 9.45
C ILE A 465 31.76 8.51 9.10
N GLU A 466 31.71 9.84 9.04
CA GLU A 466 32.88 10.68 8.77
C GLU A 466 34.02 10.37 9.74
N GLY A 467 33.73 10.25 11.03
CA GLY A 467 34.72 9.90 12.04
C GLY A 467 35.32 8.50 11.88
N LEU A 468 34.55 7.51 11.42
CA LEU A 468 35.05 6.16 11.13
C LEU A 468 35.99 6.17 9.93
N VAL A 469 35.60 6.85 8.86
CA VAL A 469 36.43 7.00 7.64
C VAL A 469 37.71 7.77 7.97
N ASN A 470 37.61 8.93 8.63
CA ASN A 470 38.76 9.75 9.02
C ASN A 470 39.74 8.97 9.91
N ARG A 471 39.26 8.24 10.92
CA ARG A 471 40.12 7.39 11.76
C ARG A 471 40.82 6.30 10.96
N TYR A 472 40.18 5.75 9.92
CA TYR A 472 40.80 4.74 9.08
C TYR A 472 41.89 5.33 8.20
N VAL A 473 41.63 6.44 7.51
CA VAL A 473 42.61 7.08 6.61
C VAL A 473 43.78 7.73 7.36
N ASP A 474 43.60 8.04 8.65
CA ASP A 474 44.67 8.60 9.47
C ASP A 474 45.55 7.55 10.16
N LYS A 475 45.21 6.24 10.07
CA LYS A 475 46.01 5.16 10.68
C LYS A 475 47.47 5.19 10.26
N PHE A 476 47.75 5.47 8.99
CA PHE A 476 49.12 5.56 8.48
C PHE A 476 49.96 6.60 9.24
N TRP A 477 49.36 7.72 9.61
CA TRP A 477 50.05 8.83 10.27
C TRP A 477 50.24 8.63 11.78
N ALA A 478 49.61 7.61 12.38
CA ALA A 478 49.62 7.39 13.82
C ALA A 478 50.98 6.90 14.34
N ASP A 479 51.81 6.29 13.48
CA ASP A 479 53.13 5.78 13.84
C ASP A 479 54.21 6.30 12.86
N GLU A 480 55.06 7.21 13.34
CA GLU A 480 56.14 7.81 12.55
C GLU A 480 57.15 6.77 12.03
N THR A 481 57.30 5.63 12.71
CA THR A 481 58.19 4.55 12.27
C THR A 481 57.63 3.78 11.08
N VAL A 482 56.30 3.59 11.04
CA VAL A 482 55.58 3.03 9.89
C VAL A 482 55.71 3.97 8.70
N VAL A 483 55.47 5.26 8.90
CA VAL A 483 55.62 6.29 7.84
C VAL A 483 57.03 6.25 7.25
N ALA A 484 58.07 6.26 8.11
CA ALA A 484 59.46 6.22 7.67
C ALA A 484 59.82 4.92 6.93
N TYR A 485 59.27 3.78 7.36
CA TYR A 485 59.47 2.49 6.72
C TYR A 485 58.92 2.49 5.29
N TYR A 486 57.66 2.84 5.08
CA TYR A 486 57.04 2.87 3.75
C TYR A 486 57.65 3.95 2.85
N GLN A 487 57.98 5.12 3.40
CA GLN A 487 58.72 6.16 2.68
C GLN A 487 60.05 5.62 2.14
N SER A 488 60.82 4.92 2.98
CA SER A 488 62.12 4.37 2.58
C SER A 488 62.00 3.35 1.45
N ARG A 489 60.91 2.57 1.41
CA ARG A 489 60.65 1.56 0.37
C ARG A 489 60.38 2.19 -0.98
N VAL A 490 59.59 3.26 -1.01
CA VAL A 490 59.26 3.97 -2.25
C VAL A 490 60.42 4.87 -2.70
N SER A 491 61.28 5.32 -1.79
CA SER A 491 62.45 6.16 -2.08
C SER A 491 63.66 5.41 -2.67
N LYS A 492 63.63 4.07 -2.72
CA LYS A 492 64.74 3.26 -3.27
C LYS A 492 64.93 3.54 -4.76
N GLY A 493 65.94 4.35 -5.09
CA GLY A 493 66.36 4.69 -6.45
C GLY A 493 66.04 6.11 -6.92
N SER A 494 65.36 6.94 -6.12
CA SER A 494 64.90 8.28 -6.53
C SER A 494 65.83 9.45 -6.11
N GLY A 495 66.94 9.18 -5.42
CA GLY A 495 67.90 10.22 -4.97
C GLY A 495 67.38 11.11 -3.83
N PHE A 496 66.19 10.82 -3.28
CA PHE A 496 65.59 11.57 -2.18
C PHE A 496 66.24 11.17 -0.85
N THR A 497 67.07 12.06 -0.29
CA THR A 497 67.77 11.85 0.99
C THR A 497 67.35 12.92 2.01
N GLY A 498 66.15 12.81 2.58
CA GLY A 498 65.77 13.64 3.72
C GLY A 498 64.27 13.70 3.98
N GLY A 499 63.85 13.39 5.21
CA GLY A 499 62.45 13.48 5.69
C GLY A 499 61.94 14.91 5.91
N GLY A 500 62.38 15.89 5.11
CA GLY A 500 61.94 17.28 5.20
C GLY A 500 60.85 17.56 4.18
N GLY A 501 59.68 18.01 4.63
CA GLY A 501 58.59 18.45 3.75
C GLY A 501 57.20 18.03 4.21
N LEU A 502 57.09 16.92 4.97
CA LEU A 502 55.81 16.50 5.54
C LEU A 502 55.34 17.53 6.56
N ASN A 503 54.17 18.11 6.32
CA ASN A 503 53.49 19.01 7.25
C ASN A 503 52.04 18.54 7.43
N GLU A 504 51.35 19.09 8.43
CA GLU A 504 49.99 18.69 8.76
C GLU A 504 48.98 18.95 7.63
N THR A 505 49.19 19.99 6.81
CA THR A 505 48.35 20.26 5.63
C THR A 505 48.48 19.15 4.60
N MET A 506 49.70 18.68 4.32
CA MET A 506 49.94 17.57 3.38
C MET A 506 49.34 16.25 3.88
N LYS A 507 49.46 15.95 5.18
CA LYS A 507 48.83 14.75 5.75
C LYS A 507 47.32 14.78 5.56
N ALA A 508 46.69 15.91 5.87
CA ALA A 508 45.26 16.10 5.72
C ALA A 508 44.80 16.01 4.26
N GLU A 509 45.55 16.59 3.31
CA GLU A 509 45.25 16.51 1.88
C GLU A 509 45.30 15.06 1.37
N ILE A 510 46.34 14.30 1.72
CA ILE A 510 46.49 12.89 1.30
C ILE A 510 45.39 12.01 1.93
N SER A 511 45.12 12.17 3.23
CA SER A 511 44.03 11.44 3.90
C SER A 511 42.66 11.75 3.29
N ALA A 512 42.38 13.02 2.95
CA ALA A 512 41.12 13.44 2.34
C ALA A 512 40.95 12.88 0.93
N GLU A 513 42.03 12.83 0.13
CA GLU A 513 42.02 12.21 -1.20
C GLU A 513 41.69 10.72 -1.11
N TYR A 514 42.36 9.99 -0.22
CA TYR A 514 42.08 8.57 -0.04
C TYR A 514 40.66 8.32 0.52
N ALA A 515 40.18 9.18 1.43
CA ALA A 515 38.79 9.13 1.87
C ALA A 515 37.82 9.27 0.69
N ASN A 516 38.06 10.21 -0.23
CA ASN A 516 37.24 10.37 -1.43
C ASN A 516 37.29 9.14 -2.35
N GLU A 517 38.45 8.47 -2.49
CA GLU A 517 38.56 7.20 -3.22
C GLU A 517 37.72 6.10 -2.58
N LEU A 518 37.77 5.96 -1.26
CA LEU A 518 36.93 5.02 -0.51
C LEU A 518 35.44 5.31 -0.72
N TYR A 519 35.05 6.59 -0.63
CA TYR A 519 33.70 7.08 -0.90
C TYR A 519 33.23 6.90 -2.35
N ARG A 520 34.14 6.70 -3.31
CA ARG A 520 33.80 6.36 -4.71
C ARG A 520 33.81 4.87 -5.00
N GLY A 521 34.54 4.10 -4.21
CA GLY A 521 34.66 2.65 -4.34
C GLY A 521 33.92 1.93 -3.21
N VAL A 522 34.67 1.26 -2.34
CA VAL A 522 34.16 0.29 -1.36
C VAL A 522 33.07 0.82 -0.41
N LEU A 523 33.05 2.12 -0.10
CA LEU A 523 31.99 2.68 0.77
C LEU A 523 30.66 2.82 0.02
N GLN A 524 30.66 2.98 -1.30
CA GLN A 524 29.43 2.94 -2.10
C GLN A 524 28.81 1.56 -2.06
N ASP A 525 29.63 0.52 -2.18
CA ASP A 525 29.17 -0.87 -2.05
C ASP A 525 28.60 -1.13 -0.64
N ALA A 526 29.23 -0.56 0.40
CA ALA A 526 28.71 -0.64 1.77
C ALA A 526 27.36 0.09 1.93
N PHE A 527 27.21 1.28 1.33
CA PHE A 527 25.94 2.01 1.34
C PHE A 527 24.85 1.29 0.56
N LYS A 528 25.20 0.65 -0.57
CA LYS A 528 24.29 -0.20 -1.34
C LYS A 528 23.76 -1.36 -0.49
N MET A 529 24.61 -2.02 0.29
CA MET A 529 24.17 -3.08 1.21
C MET A 529 23.18 -2.55 2.27
N ILE A 530 23.45 -1.37 2.85
CA ILE A 530 22.56 -0.77 3.86
C ILE A 530 21.22 -0.34 3.23
N ALA A 531 21.25 0.24 2.03
CA ALA A 531 20.06 0.65 1.30
C ALA A 531 19.17 -0.56 0.95
N ASP A 532 19.75 -1.66 0.46
CA ASP A 532 19.04 -2.91 0.19
C ASP A 532 18.35 -3.45 1.46
N ARG A 533 19.07 -3.48 2.58
CA ARG A 533 18.51 -3.88 3.88
C ARG A 533 17.35 -2.96 4.31
N ASP A 534 17.52 -1.64 4.22
CA ASP A 534 16.52 -0.68 4.68
C ASP A 534 15.24 -0.69 3.82
N VAL A 535 15.33 -0.91 2.49
CA VAL A 535 14.15 -1.15 1.64
C VAL A 535 13.30 -2.28 2.17
N ARG A 536 13.93 -3.36 2.61
CA ARG A 536 13.21 -4.56 3.02
C ARG A 536 12.65 -4.47 4.42
N ILE A 537 13.32 -3.73 5.30
CA ILE A 537 12.71 -3.28 6.55
C ILE A 537 11.47 -2.42 6.27
N ALA A 538 11.54 -1.51 5.29
CA ALA A 538 10.37 -0.72 4.90
C ALA A 538 9.24 -1.61 4.37
N ASN A 539 9.54 -2.59 3.51
CA ASN A 539 8.56 -3.57 3.03
C ASN A 539 7.94 -4.40 4.16
N LYS A 540 8.73 -4.83 5.15
CA LYS A 540 8.23 -5.52 6.34
C LYS A 540 7.31 -4.63 7.16
N ASN A 541 7.65 -3.35 7.31
CA ASN A 541 6.83 -2.37 8.02
C ASN A 541 5.48 -2.15 7.34
N VAL A 542 5.42 -2.27 6.03
CA VAL A 542 4.19 -2.14 5.23
C VAL A 542 3.35 -3.39 5.39
N LEU A 543 3.98 -4.55 5.23
CA LEU A 543 3.32 -5.83 5.41
C LEU A 543 2.67 -5.93 6.79
N LYS A 544 3.35 -5.42 7.82
CA LYS A 544 2.79 -5.32 9.17
C LYS A 544 1.49 -4.51 9.23
N GLU A 545 1.42 -3.37 8.54
CA GLU A 545 0.19 -2.55 8.52
C GLU A 545 -0.92 -3.23 7.71
N LEU A 546 -0.57 -3.82 6.56
CA LEU A 546 -1.52 -4.58 5.75
C LEU A 546 -2.07 -5.78 6.52
N ASN A 547 -1.24 -6.49 7.31
CA ASN A 547 -1.69 -7.58 8.19
C ASN A 547 -2.63 -7.10 9.28
N ALA A 548 -2.39 -5.91 9.83
CA ALA A 548 -3.28 -5.32 10.83
C ALA A 548 -4.64 -4.97 10.22
N ILE A 549 -4.69 -4.53 8.95
CA ILE A 549 -5.95 -4.30 8.22
C ILE A 549 -6.64 -5.61 7.86
N LYS A 550 -5.89 -6.61 7.36
CA LYS A 550 -6.37 -7.99 7.15
C LYS A 550 -7.07 -8.53 8.39
N SER A 551 -6.48 -8.36 9.56
CA SER A 551 -7.07 -8.84 10.82
C SER A 551 -8.43 -8.20 11.13
N GLU A 552 -8.69 -7.00 10.64
CA GLU A 552 -9.99 -6.33 10.78
C GLU A 552 -10.97 -6.86 9.73
N LEU A 553 -10.55 -6.95 8.47
CA LEU A 553 -11.37 -7.45 7.35
C LEU A 553 -11.77 -8.93 7.51
N ASN A 554 -10.96 -9.73 8.20
CA ASN A 554 -11.23 -11.15 8.42
C ASN A 554 -12.10 -11.42 9.66
N LYS A 555 -12.49 -10.38 10.42
CA LYS A 555 -13.42 -10.56 11.54
C LYS A 555 -14.75 -11.11 11.03
N LYS A 556 -15.35 -12.00 11.82
CA LYS A 556 -16.66 -12.58 11.51
C LYS A 556 -17.77 -11.60 11.88
N CYS A 557 -18.63 -11.34 10.91
CA CYS A 557 -19.92 -10.72 11.06
C CYS A 557 -20.98 -11.82 11.29
N THR A 558 -21.90 -11.59 12.22
CA THR A 558 -22.99 -12.52 12.54
C THR A 558 -24.32 -11.79 12.48
N ILE A 559 -25.26 -12.32 11.71
CA ILE A 559 -26.68 -11.94 11.79
C ILE A 559 -27.36 -12.92 12.73
N ASP A 560 -27.75 -12.45 13.91
CA ASP A 560 -28.50 -13.17 14.93
C ASP A 560 -30.01 -12.97 14.70
N LEU A 561 -30.67 -14.03 14.22
CA LEU A 561 -32.08 -14.01 13.85
C LEU A 561 -32.95 -14.47 15.01
N TYR A 562 -34.08 -13.79 15.23
CA TYR A 562 -35.09 -14.17 16.22
C TYR A 562 -36.52 -14.02 15.69
N ASP A 563 -37.44 -14.83 16.20
CA ASP A 563 -38.87 -14.63 15.98
C ASP A 563 -39.36 -13.45 16.83
N GLY A 564 -39.52 -12.30 16.17
CA GLY A 564 -40.02 -11.08 16.78
C GLY A 564 -41.45 -11.18 17.36
N SER A 565 -42.22 -12.22 17.06
CA SER A 565 -43.56 -12.42 17.64
C SER A 565 -43.54 -13.08 19.02
N ILE A 566 -42.39 -13.59 19.47
CA ILE A 566 -42.23 -14.23 20.77
C ILE A 566 -42.20 -13.15 21.87
N ASP A 567 -43.03 -13.34 22.88
CA ASP A 567 -43.11 -12.51 24.08
C ASP A 567 -43.33 -13.37 25.34
N GLU A 568 -43.54 -12.75 26.51
CA GLU A 568 -43.78 -13.50 27.76
C GLU A 568 -45.02 -14.42 27.69
N GLY A 569 -46.00 -14.10 26.83
CA GLY A 569 -47.24 -14.84 26.62
C GLY A 569 -47.18 -15.90 25.51
N LYS A 570 -46.29 -15.75 24.52
CA LYS A 570 -46.13 -16.66 23.38
C LYS A 570 -44.72 -17.23 23.31
N LYS A 571 -44.59 -18.50 23.72
CA LYS A 571 -43.29 -19.21 23.82
C LYS A 571 -42.92 -20.06 22.60
N GLN A 572 -43.78 -20.13 21.59
CA GLN A 572 -43.58 -20.98 20.42
C GLN A 572 -43.49 -20.10 19.17
N SER A 573 -42.48 -20.37 18.35
CA SER A 573 -42.23 -19.61 17.13
C SER A 573 -43.18 -20.00 16.00
N ASP A 574 -43.71 -19.00 15.30
CA ASP A 574 -44.54 -19.20 14.10
C ASP A 574 -43.69 -19.45 12.85
N VAL A 575 -42.41 -19.05 12.88
CA VAL A 575 -41.46 -19.20 11.78
C VAL A 575 -40.56 -20.43 11.97
N THR A 576 -40.97 -21.39 12.79
CA THR A 576 -40.21 -22.64 13.01
C THR A 576 -39.96 -23.38 11.69
N GLY A 577 -38.69 -23.58 11.35
CA GLY A 577 -38.27 -24.27 10.13
C GLY A 577 -38.45 -23.45 8.85
N ALA A 578 -38.75 -22.15 8.96
CA ALA A 578 -38.62 -21.21 7.85
C ALA A 578 -37.14 -21.05 7.47
N ALA A 579 -36.87 -20.81 6.19
CA ALA A 579 -35.53 -20.50 5.71
C ALA A 579 -35.38 -18.97 5.61
N VAL A 580 -34.25 -18.45 6.07
CA VAL A 580 -33.86 -17.06 5.91
C VAL A 580 -32.63 -17.04 5.03
N VAL A 581 -32.67 -16.24 3.96
CA VAL A 581 -31.62 -16.15 2.94
C VAL A 581 -31.19 -14.69 2.80
N VAL A 582 -29.90 -14.42 2.66
CA VAL A 582 -29.42 -13.07 2.33
C VAL A 582 -29.63 -12.82 0.83
N SER A 583 -30.21 -11.68 0.47
CA SER A 583 -30.31 -11.25 -0.92
C SER A 583 -28.93 -10.82 -1.41
N LEU A 584 -28.38 -11.51 -2.43
CA LEU A 584 -27.01 -11.34 -2.89
C LEU A 584 -26.94 -11.13 -4.40
N PRO A 585 -25.92 -10.41 -4.90
CA PRO A 585 -25.66 -10.30 -6.33
C PRO A 585 -25.15 -11.63 -6.93
N ASP A 586 -25.32 -11.79 -8.25
CA ASP A 586 -24.87 -12.97 -9.01
C ASP A 586 -23.34 -13.20 -8.96
N SER A 587 -22.57 -12.22 -8.48
CA SER A 587 -21.12 -12.33 -8.28
C SER A 587 -20.75 -13.27 -7.11
N VAL A 588 -21.64 -13.49 -6.15
CA VAL A 588 -21.39 -14.38 -4.99
C VAL A 588 -21.57 -15.84 -5.40
N THR A 589 -20.48 -16.62 -5.32
CA THR A 589 -20.44 -17.99 -5.88
C THR A 589 -21.01 -19.05 -4.94
N ASP A 590 -21.18 -18.72 -3.66
CA ASP A 590 -21.70 -19.62 -2.63
C ASP A 590 -23.00 -19.12 -1.99
N ALA A 591 -23.85 -18.43 -2.75
CA ALA A 591 -25.08 -17.79 -2.27
C ALA A 591 -25.97 -18.71 -1.39
N ASP A 592 -26.09 -20.01 -1.73
CA ASP A 592 -26.81 -21.01 -0.93
C ASP A 592 -26.33 -21.09 0.53
N SER A 593 -25.04 -20.83 0.76
CA SER A 593 -24.41 -20.87 2.08
C SER A 593 -24.73 -19.63 2.93
N TRP A 594 -25.26 -18.57 2.36
CA TRP A 594 -25.75 -17.37 3.06
C TRP A 594 -27.22 -17.53 3.48
N SER A 595 -27.55 -18.71 3.99
CA SER A 595 -28.89 -19.02 4.46
C SER A 595 -28.87 -19.81 5.76
N VAL A 596 -29.97 -19.76 6.50
CA VAL A 596 -30.17 -20.57 7.69
C VAL A 596 -31.63 -20.99 7.82
N THR A 597 -31.86 -22.19 8.34
CA THR A 597 -33.19 -22.65 8.73
C THR A 597 -33.42 -22.35 10.21
N LEU A 598 -34.50 -21.64 10.53
CA LEU A 598 -34.80 -21.24 11.91
C LEU A 598 -35.17 -22.44 12.78
N GLY A 599 -34.64 -22.44 14.00
CA GLY A 599 -34.89 -23.44 15.03
C GLY A 599 -36.33 -23.45 15.55
N ASN A 600 -36.61 -24.35 16.49
CA ASN A 600 -37.93 -24.48 17.12
C ASN A 600 -38.31 -23.26 17.99
N ASP A 601 -37.32 -22.50 18.43
CA ASP A 601 -37.47 -21.24 19.15
C ASP A 601 -37.47 -20.02 18.22
N GLY A 602 -37.44 -20.24 16.90
CA GLY A 602 -37.40 -19.17 15.90
C GLY A 602 -36.04 -18.48 15.78
N SER A 603 -34.99 -19.05 16.38
CA SER A 603 -33.63 -18.49 16.30
C SER A 603 -32.81 -19.08 15.16
N GLY A 604 -31.84 -18.31 14.65
CA GLY A 604 -30.89 -18.75 13.63
C GLY A 604 -29.68 -17.81 13.56
N GLN A 605 -28.59 -18.27 12.95
CA GLN A 605 -27.41 -17.45 12.73
C GLN A 605 -26.89 -17.60 11.30
N ILE A 606 -26.57 -16.47 10.68
CA ILE A 606 -25.83 -16.41 9.41
C ILE A 606 -24.48 -15.75 9.72
N GLN A 607 -23.39 -16.37 9.27
CA GLN A 607 -22.02 -15.90 9.53
C GLN A 607 -21.25 -15.73 8.22
N PHE A 608 -20.54 -14.61 8.12
CA PHE A 608 -19.65 -14.27 7.01
C PHE A 608 -18.50 -13.40 7.55
N THR A 609 -17.44 -13.20 6.79
CA THR A 609 -16.37 -12.24 7.16
C THR A 609 -16.77 -10.81 6.77
N LEU A 610 -16.15 -9.80 7.39
CA LEU A 610 -16.34 -8.41 6.97
C LEU A 610 -15.91 -8.20 5.51
N LEU A 611 -14.84 -8.87 5.06
CA LEU A 611 -14.45 -8.84 3.65
C LEU A 611 -15.55 -9.42 2.74
N ALA A 612 -16.11 -10.58 3.08
CA ALA A 612 -17.16 -11.21 2.29
C ALA A 612 -18.41 -10.32 2.22
N TYR A 613 -18.73 -9.61 3.31
CA TYR A 613 -19.81 -8.62 3.34
C TYR A 613 -19.60 -7.47 2.35
N LEU A 614 -18.38 -6.93 2.29
CA LEU A 614 -18.00 -5.89 1.32
C LEU A 614 -18.02 -6.46 -0.12
N MET A 615 -17.37 -7.61 -0.37
CA MET A 615 -17.35 -8.22 -1.70
C MET A 615 -18.74 -8.61 -2.22
N ALA A 616 -19.68 -8.88 -1.32
CA ALA A 616 -21.08 -9.17 -1.63
C ALA A 616 -21.94 -7.92 -1.91
N GLY A 617 -21.36 -6.73 -1.89
CA GLY A 617 -22.06 -5.50 -2.22
C GLY A 617 -22.79 -4.86 -1.04
N ILE A 618 -22.30 -5.07 0.20
CA ILE A 618 -22.93 -4.60 1.46
C ILE A 618 -24.43 -4.96 1.48
N PRO A 619 -24.79 -6.26 1.43
CA PRO A 619 -26.18 -6.67 1.36
C PRO A 619 -27.00 -6.13 2.54
N ASP A 620 -28.24 -5.73 2.27
CA ASP A 620 -29.13 -5.02 3.20
C ASP A 620 -30.50 -5.70 3.38
N LYS A 621 -30.71 -6.85 2.74
CA LYS A 621 -32.01 -7.55 2.70
C LYS A 621 -31.88 -9.03 3.03
N LEU A 622 -32.82 -9.51 3.84
CA LEU A 622 -33.08 -10.92 4.11
C LEU A 622 -34.42 -11.32 3.51
N GLU A 623 -34.47 -12.49 2.89
CA GLU A 623 -35.66 -13.10 2.34
C GLU A 623 -36.11 -14.26 3.23
N LEU A 624 -37.33 -14.18 3.74
CA LEU A 624 -37.94 -15.21 4.58
C LEU A 624 -38.81 -16.11 3.74
N TYR A 625 -38.54 -17.41 3.77
CA TYR A 625 -39.30 -18.44 3.08
C TYR A 625 -39.99 -19.35 4.09
N GLY A 626 -41.29 -19.59 3.87
CA GLY A 626 -42.06 -20.54 4.66
C GLY A 626 -41.43 -21.93 4.69
N LYS A 627 -41.77 -22.72 5.70
CA LYS A 627 -41.20 -24.05 5.92
C LYS A 627 -41.34 -24.95 4.68
N GLY A 628 -40.21 -25.34 4.11
CA GLY A 628 -40.13 -26.23 2.94
C GLY A 628 -40.46 -25.56 1.60
N ALA A 629 -40.62 -24.24 1.56
CA ALA A 629 -40.69 -23.48 0.32
C ALA A 629 -39.34 -23.48 -0.41
N SER A 630 -39.38 -23.35 -1.73
CA SER A 630 -38.18 -23.21 -2.55
C SER A 630 -37.73 -21.74 -2.58
N GLN A 631 -36.43 -21.48 -2.73
CA GLN A 631 -35.93 -20.12 -2.96
C GLN A 631 -36.38 -19.54 -4.31
N SER A 632 -36.87 -20.38 -5.24
CA SER A 632 -37.51 -19.91 -6.48
C SER A 632 -38.94 -19.42 -6.28
N ASP A 633 -39.54 -19.65 -5.12
CA ASP A 633 -40.88 -19.16 -4.78
C ASP A 633 -40.79 -17.66 -4.39
N GLU A 634 -41.94 -16.97 -4.33
CA GLU A 634 -41.96 -15.59 -3.82
C GLU A 634 -41.70 -15.61 -2.29
N PRO A 635 -40.79 -14.79 -1.76
CA PRO A 635 -40.49 -14.76 -0.33
C PRO A 635 -41.73 -14.34 0.46
N THR A 636 -41.91 -14.97 1.62
CA THR A 636 -43.01 -14.66 2.56
C THR A 636 -42.85 -13.27 3.16
N ALA A 637 -41.62 -12.82 3.37
CA ALA A 637 -41.30 -11.46 3.79
C ALA A 637 -39.90 -11.08 3.31
N ILE A 638 -39.67 -9.78 3.11
CA ILE A 638 -38.35 -9.19 2.89
C ILE A 638 -38.05 -8.29 4.09
N ILE A 639 -36.97 -8.58 4.79
CA ILE A 639 -36.58 -7.96 6.05
C ILE A 639 -35.31 -7.15 5.81
N PRO A 640 -35.33 -5.83 5.98
CA PRO A 640 -34.14 -5.01 5.83
C PRO A 640 -33.24 -5.22 7.05
N PHE A 641 -31.94 -5.12 6.85
CA PHE A 641 -30.95 -5.07 7.93
C PHE A 641 -29.81 -4.14 7.54
N ALA A 642 -29.16 -3.57 8.56
CA ALA A 642 -27.89 -2.88 8.41
C ALA A 642 -26.91 -3.52 9.40
N MET A 643 -25.67 -3.71 8.97
CA MET A 643 -24.60 -4.17 9.84
C MET A 643 -23.90 -2.94 10.43
N ASP A 644 -24.20 -2.62 11.69
CA ASP A 644 -23.55 -1.51 12.43
C ASP A 644 -22.53 -2.01 13.47
N ASP A 645 -22.59 -3.30 13.80
CA ASP A 645 -21.66 -4.01 14.70
C ASP A 645 -21.41 -5.43 14.16
N PHE A 646 -20.37 -6.12 14.65
CA PHE A 646 -20.01 -7.48 14.21
C PHE A 646 -21.07 -8.52 14.56
N ILE A 647 -22.00 -8.20 15.46
CA ILE A 647 -23.17 -9.00 15.77
C ILE A 647 -24.40 -8.13 15.59
N GLN A 648 -25.15 -8.40 14.53
CA GLN A 648 -26.40 -7.70 14.26
C GLN A 648 -27.57 -8.59 14.64
N ARG A 649 -28.42 -8.11 15.55
CA ARG A 649 -29.69 -8.76 15.84
C ARG A 649 -30.75 -8.34 14.80
N VAL A 650 -31.48 -9.30 14.26
CA VAL A 650 -32.61 -9.08 13.34
C VAL A 650 -33.81 -9.92 13.76
N ASP A 651 -34.94 -9.26 14.00
CA ASP A 651 -36.20 -9.96 14.30
C ASP A 651 -36.99 -10.19 12.99
N VAL A 652 -37.24 -11.45 12.61
CA VAL A 652 -37.76 -11.83 11.27
C VAL A 652 -39.28 -11.91 11.16
N ASN A 653 -39.97 -11.83 12.28
CA ASN A 653 -41.43 -11.99 12.38
C ASN A 653 -42.02 -10.91 13.30
N VAL A 654 -41.55 -9.68 13.12
CA VAL A 654 -42.22 -8.51 13.68
C VAL A 654 -43.31 -8.15 12.69
N GLY A 655 -44.57 -8.06 13.13
CA GLY A 655 -45.60 -7.46 12.28
C GLY A 655 -45.13 -6.08 11.81
N ALA A 656 -45.48 -5.66 10.60
CA ALA A 656 -45.13 -4.32 10.17
C ALA A 656 -45.79 -3.27 11.09
N PRO A 657 -45.17 -2.10 11.32
CA PRO A 657 -45.83 -1.01 12.03
C PRO A 657 -47.19 -0.71 11.41
N THR A 658 -48.17 -0.31 12.21
CA THR A 658 -49.42 0.23 11.69
C THR A 658 -49.19 1.56 10.99
N PHE A 659 -50.05 1.96 10.06
CA PHE A 659 -49.92 3.29 9.44
C PHE A 659 -49.96 4.42 10.49
N ASP A 660 -50.78 4.27 11.52
CA ASP A 660 -50.89 5.24 12.62
C ASP A 660 -49.56 5.44 13.37
N GLU A 661 -48.78 4.37 13.52
CA GLU A 661 -47.44 4.41 14.10
C GLU A 661 -46.41 5.09 13.18
N LEU A 662 -46.66 5.16 11.87
CA LEU A 662 -45.78 5.86 10.92
C LEU A 662 -46.04 7.37 10.86
N ILE A 663 -47.23 7.84 11.24
CA ILE A 663 -47.62 9.26 11.18
C ILE A 663 -46.80 10.09 12.16
N GLY A 664 -46.03 11.05 11.66
CA GLY A 664 -45.26 12.00 12.46
C GLY A 664 -44.02 12.53 11.74
N ALA A 665 -43.23 13.33 12.45
CA ALA A 665 -41.95 13.84 11.98
C ALA A 665 -40.80 12.87 12.31
N TYR A 666 -39.89 12.73 11.36
CA TYR A 666 -38.64 11.98 11.43
C TYR A 666 -37.51 13.01 11.41
N GLU A 667 -37.17 13.50 12.60
CA GLU A 667 -36.21 14.60 12.80
C GLU A 667 -34.77 14.19 12.45
N ASP A 668 -34.46 12.89 12.55
CA ASP A 668 -33.18 12.30 12.17
C ASP A 668 -33.17 11.83 10.69
N GLY A 669 -34.16 12.25 9.91
CA GLY A 669 -34.28 11.90 8.50
C GLY A 669 -33.03 12.29 7.72
N THR A 670 -32.59 11.39 6.85
CA THR A 670 -31.45 11.59 5.95
C THR A 670 -31.84 11.27 4.52
N LEU A 671 -31.20 11.96 3.57
CA LEU A 671 -31.32 11.77 2.13
C LEU A 671 -29.92 11.63 1.53
N THR A 672 -29.68 10.55 0.78
CA THR A 672 -28.42 10.32 0.06
C THR A 672 -28.72 10.08 -1.41
N ILE A 673 -28.05 10.80 -2.31
CA ILE A 673 -28.18 10.56 -3.74
C ILE A 673 -27.34 9.32 -4.10
N THR A 674 -27.96 8.26 -4.60
CA THR A 674 -27.28 7.00 -4.96
C THR A 674 -26.92 6.93 -6.43
N SER A 675 -27.67 7.61 -7.29
CA SER A 675 -27.31 7.80 -8.70
C SER A 675 -28.00 9.03 -9.29
N VAL A 676 -27.40 9.56 -10.35
CA VAL A 676 -27.96 10.64 -11.16
C VAL A 676 -27.87 10.23 -12.62
N PHE A 677 -28.97 10.39 -13.35
CA PHE A 677 -29.03 10.22 -14.79
C PHE A 677 -29.36 11.56 -15.45
N ILE A 678 -28.54 11.94 -16.44
CA ILE A 678 -28.74 13.12 -17.29
C ILE A 678 -28.56 12.65 -18.74
N SER A 679 -29.56 12.85 -19.60
CA SER A 679 -29.45 12.46 -21.02
C SER A 679 -28.41 13.30 -21.75
N ASP A 680 -27.80 12.74 -22.80
CA ASP A 680 -26.81 13.45 -23.63
C ASP A 680 -27.39 14.74 -24.24
N THR A 681 -28.70 14.71 -24.58
CA THR A 681 -29.42 15.87 -25.12
C THR A 681 -29.50 16.98 -24.08
N LEU A 682 -29.95 16.66 -22.87
CA LEU A 682 -30.06 17.64 -21.78
C LEU A 682 -28.70 18.16 -21.36
N ARG A 683 -27.68 17.29 -21.29
CA ARG A 683 -26.30 17.68 -20.96
C ARG A 683 -25.75 18.70 -21.96
N ALA A 684 -25.94 18.46 -23.26
CA ALA A 684 -25.52 19.40 -24.30
C ALA A 684 -26.28 20.74 -24.25
N GLU A 685 -27.55 20.74 -23.84
CA GLU A 685 -28.33 21.98 -23.66
C GLU A 685 -27.86 22.79 -22.44
N LEU A 686 -27.55 22.13 -21.33
CA LEU A 686 -27.05 22.76 -20.09
C LEU A 686 -25.64 23.35 -20.27
N GLU A 687 -24.76 22.69 -21.02
CA GLU A 687 -23.40 23.18 -21.29
C GLU A 687 -23.38 24.41 -22.20
N ASN A 688 -24.36 24.54 -23.12
CA ASN A 688 -24.44 25.68 -24.04
C ASN A 688 -24.96 26.95 -23.35
N SER A 689 -25.87 26.83 -22.38
CA SER A 689 -26.46 27.97 -21.67
C SER A 689 -25.51 28.63 -20.65
N ALA A 690 -24.56 27.89 -20.08
CA ALA A 690 -23.50 28.43 -19.22
C ALA A 690 -22.48 29.32 -19.97
N SER A 691 -22.49 29.31 -21.31
CA SER A 691 -21.54 30.08 -22.14
C SER A 691 -22.00 31.49 -22.54
N SER A 692 -23.24 31.88 -22.22
CA SER A 692 -23.86 33.14 -22.66
C SER A 692 -23.86 34.26 -21.62
N GLU A 693 -22.88 34.32 -20.70
CA GLU A 693 -22.70 35.46 -19.77
C GLU A 693 -22.24 36.79 -20.44
N ASP A 694 -22.15 36.86 -21.76
CA ASP A 694 -21.84 38.11 -22.47
C ASP A 694 -22.93 38.45 -23.50
N SER A 695 -24.06 38.98 -23.02
CA SER A 695 -25.03 39.65 -23.89
C SER A 695 -25.04 41.16 -23.66
N GLY A 696 -23.90 41.78 -23.94
CA GLY A 696 -23.89 43.12 -24.51
C GLY A 696 -24.34 43.07 -25.98
N ASP A 697 -25.63 43.31 -26.21
CA ASP A 697 -26.22 43.81 -27.46
C ASP A 697 -25.73 43.19 -28.79
N SER A 698 -26.52 42.26 -29.36
CA SER A 698 -26.83 42.36 -30.80
C SER A 698 -28.05 41.53 -31.17
N GLY A 699 -28.97 42.15 -31.89
CA GLY A 699 -30.16 41.50 -32.43
C GLY A 699 -29.85 40.51 -33.55
N GLY A 700 -30.55 39.38 -33.50
CA GLY A 700 -30.65 38.38 -34.56
C GLY A 700 -31.75 37.39 -34.19
N ASP A 701 -32.78 37.30 -35.02
CA ASP A 701 -33.93 36.39 -34.93
C ASP A 701 -33.54 35.06 -35.57
N ASP A 702 -33.40 33.98 -34.78
CA ASP A 702 -33.81 32.60 -35.11
C ASP A 702 -33.28 31.52 -34.14
N GLY A 703 -34.11 31.09 -33.19
CA GLY A 703 -33.89 29.81 -32.53
C GLY A 703 -34.86 29.54 -31.40
N ASN A 704 -35.61 28.45 -31.48
CA ASN A 704 -36.51 27.90 -30.44
C ASN A 704 -35.76 27.49 -29.14
N LEU A 705 -34.52 27.94 -28.97
CA LEU A 705 -33.53 27.52 -27.98
C LEU A 705 -33.37 28.58 -26.87
N ASP A 706 -33.34 29.88 -27.22
CA ASP A 706 -33.29 30.96 -26.22
C ASP A 706 -34.57 31.03 -25.39
N ALA A 707 -35.73 30.74 -26.00
CA ALA A 707 -37.02 30.75 -25.32
C ALA A 707 -37.17 29.68 -24.23
N PHE A 708 -36.40 28.58 -24.29
CA PHE A 708 -36.52 27.48 -23.34
C PHE A 708 -35.72 27.76 -22.06
N THR A 709 -34.50 28.26 -22.19
CA THR A 709 -33.66 28.76 -21.09
C THR A 709 -34.19 30.06 -20.50
N ASP A 710 -34.74 30.96 -21.31
CA ASP A 710 -35.38 32.19 -20.82
C ASP A 710 -36.66 31.86 -20.05
N ALA A 711 -37.45 30.87 -20.47
CA ALA A 711 -38.63 30.42 -19.71
C ALA A 711 -38.26 29.79 -18.35
N LEU A 712 -37.23 28.94 -18.31
CA LEU A 712 -36.74 28.34 -17.06
C LEU A 712 -36.15 29.39 -16.10
N ASN A 713 -35.45 30.40 -16.63
CA ASN A 713 -34.88 31.49 -15.84
C ASN A 713 -35.92 32.55 -15.39
N GLU A 714 -36.94 32.85 -16.21
CA GLU A 714 -38.05 33.75 -15.84
C GLU A 714 -39.02 33.11 -14.84
N GLU A 715 -39.25 31.80 -14.91
CA GLU A 715 -40.18 31.09 -14.02
C GLU A 715 -39.61 30.85 -12.61
N TYR A 716 -38.28 30.71 -12.46
CA TYR A 716 -37.61 30.34 -11.20
C TYR A 716 -36.52 31.32 -10.74
N ALA A 717 -36.75 32.62 -10.93
CA ALA A 717 -36.08 33.71 -10.20
C ALA A 717 -34.54 33.62 -10.05
N GLY A 718 -33.82 33.33 -11.14
CA GLY A 718 -32.36 33.52 -11.20
C GLY A 718 -31.50 32.51 -10.44
N CYS A 719 -31.94 31.26 -10.28
CA CYS A 719 -31.07 30.16 -9.87
C CYS A 719 -30.29 29.59 -11.07
N ASP A 720 -28.98 29.35 -10.92
CA ASP A 720 -28.15 28.62 -11.88
C ASP A 720 -28.55 27.13 -11.88
N ILE A 721 -29.63 26.81 -12.59
CA ILE A 721 -30.21 25.46 -12.66
C ILE A 721 -29.22 24.48 -13.32
N ALA A 722 -28.43 24.94 -14.29
CA ALA A 722 -27.42 24.14 -14.96
C ALA A 722 -26.28 23.74 -14.01
N GLY A 723 -25.75 24.71 -13.26
CA GLY A 723 -24.77 24.44 -12.21
C GLY A 723 -25.34 23.52 -11.11
N ALA A 724 -26.61 23.70 -10.73
CA ALA A 724 -27.25 22.86 -9.73
C ALA A 724 -27.39 21.40 -10.19
N LEU A 725 -27.82 21.14 -11.44
CA LEU A 725 -27.97 19.78 -11.99
C LEU A 725 -26.63 19.06 -12.15
N MET A 726 -25.63 19.74 -12.69
CA MET A 726 -24.28 19.16 -12.83
C MET A 726 -23.64 18.91 -11.46
N GLY A 727 -23.89 19.77 -10.48
CA GLY A 727 -23.42 19.59 -9.11
C GLY A 727 -24.05 18.41 -8.36
N LEU A 728 -25.17 17.84 -8.83
CA LEU A 728 -25.77 16.66 -8.20
C LEU A 728 -24.91 15.40 -8.39
N GLU A 729 -24.20 15.27 -9.52
CA GLU A 729 -23.25 14.17 -9.73
C GLU A 729 -22.11 14.21 -8.70
N GLU A 730 -21.69 15.42 -8.28
CA GLU A 730 -20.69 15.62 -7.21
C GLU A 730 -21.24 15.31 -5.80
N GLN A 731 -22.57 15.25 -5.63
CA GLN A 731 -23.24 14.93 -4.37
C GLN A 731 -23.65 13.45 -4.25
N ILE A 732 -23.35 12.62 -5.25
CA ILE A 732 -23.58 11.17 -5.16
C ILE A 732 -22.80 10.61 -3.96
N GLY A 733 -23.50 9.90 -3.07
CA GLY A 733 -22.97 9.35 -1.83
C GLY A 733 -22.90 10.32 -0.65
N VAL A 734 -23.27 11.59 -0.80
CA VAL A 734 -23.32 12.56 0.30
C VAL A 734 -24.62 12.40 1.09
N VAL A 735 -24.52 12.13 2.39
CA VAL A 735 -25.65 12.04 3.31
C VAL A 735 -26.04 13.45 3.76
N ASN A 736 -27.23 13.89 3.37
CA ASN A 736 -27.77 15.17 3.80
C ASN A 736 -28.79 14.96 4.93
N GLU A 737 -28.67 15.71 6.01
CA GLU A 737 -29.76 15.83 6.99
C GLU A 737 -30.98 16.41 6.28
N SER A 738 -32.05 15.63 6.22
CA SER A 738 -33.26 15.94 5.48
C SER A 738 -34.45 15.39 6.27
N PRO A 739 -34.88 16.11 7.32
CA PRO A 739 -36.06 15.74 8.08
C PRO A 739 -37.26 15.59 7.16
N PHE A 740 -38.14 14.64 7.47
CA PHE A 740 -39.36 14.41 6.72
C PHE A 740 -40.53 14.08 7.64
N SER A 741 -41.74 14.12 7.11
CA SER A 741 -42.93 13.75 7.85
C SER A 741 -43.91 12.94 7.03
N VAL A 742 -44.63 12.06 7.72
CA VAL A 742 -45.77 11.32 7.18
C VAL A 742 -47.03 11.86 7.85
N THR A 743 -47.99 12.31 7.04
CA THR A 743 -49.29 12.82 7.50
C THR A 743 -50.41 11.87 7.10
N THR A 744 -51.58 12.00 7.70
CA THR A 744 -52.76 11.20 7.35
C THR A 744 -53.70 11.95 6.40
N GLY A 745 -54.18 11.23 5.38
CA GLY A 745 -55.23 11.66 4.46
C GLY A 745 -56.42 10.68 4.40
N GLY A 746 -56.32 9.53 5.08
CA GLY A 746 -57.31 8.47 5.11
C GLY A 746 -56.78 7.20 5.79
N GLU A 747 -57.55 6.11 5.71
CA GLU A 747 -57.10 4.79 6.18
C GLU A 747 -55.91 4.32 5.32
N ASN A 748 -54.78 4.03 5.96
CA ASN A 748 -53.52 3.62 5.31
C ASN A 748 -53.05 4.54 4.17
N SER A 749 -53.41 5.81 4.19
CA SER A 749 -53.05 6.75 3.13
C SER A 749 -52.85 8.16 3.67
N GLY A 750 -51.99 8.93 3.00
CA GLY A 750 -51.64 10.27 3.41
C GLY A 750 -50.58 10.91 2.55
N LEU A 751 -49.74 11.77 3.14
CA LEU A 751 -48.67 12.48 2.42
C LEU A 751 -47.32 12.23 3.06
N PHE A 752 -46.33 12.05 2.21
CA PHE A 752 -44.93 12.14 2.55
C PHE A 752 -44.42 13.54 2.18
N ILE A 753 -43.85 14.23 3.16
CA ILE A 753 -43.37 15.61 3.03
C ILE A 753 -41.89 15.62 3.40
N LEU A 754 -41.03 16.04 2.47
CA LEU A 754 -39.61 16.24 2.71
C LEU A 754 -39.37 17.69 3.12
N GLY A 755 -38.74 17.93 4.27
CA GLY A 755 -38.59 19.26 4.86
C GLY A 755 -39.91 19.85 5.38
N ASP A 756 -40.06 21.17 5.26
CA ASP A 756 -41.16 21.94 5.87
C ASP A 756 -42.25 22.39 4.86
N SER A 757 -42.11 22.09 3.57
CA SER A 757 -43.02 22.57 2.53
C SER A 757 -43.91 21.45 1.99
N GLU A 758 -45.21 21.70 1.89
CA GLU A 758 -46.13 20.81 1.16
C GLU A 758 -45.95 20.90 -0.37
N GLU A 759 -45.20 21.90 -0.87
CA GLU A 759 -44.81 22.01 -2.27
C GLU A 759 -43.79 20.89 -2.58
N GLY A 760 -44.17 19.93 -3.44
CA GLY A 760 -43.37 18.72 -3.73
C GLY A 760 -43.75 17.47 -2.91
N ALA A 761 -44.80 17.52 -2.09
CA ALA A 761 -45.25 16.37 -1.30
C ALA A 761 -45.72 15.20 -2.19
N SER A 762 -45.42 13.98 -1.76
CA SER A 762 -45.79 12.75 -2.46
C SER A 762 -46.99 12.08 -1.79
N ALA A 763 -47.92 11.56 -2.57
CA ALA A 763 -49.03 10.75 -2.06
C ALA A 763 -48.46 9.43 -1.52
N ALA A 764 -48.80 9.08 -0.29
CA ALA A 764 -48.31 7.89 0.40
C ALA A 764 -49.46 6.90 0.61
N VAL A 765 -49.27 5.65 0.18
CA VAL A 765 -50.22 4.55 0.40
C VAL A 765 -49.49 3.40 1.08
N TYR A 766 -50.03 2.96 2.21
CA TYR A 766 -49.39 1.94 3.04
C TYR A 766 -50.07 0.58 2.89
N ASP A 767 -49.27 -0.46 2.66
CA ASP A 767 -49.69 -1.86 2.76
C ASP A 767 -49.19 -2.45 4.08
N PRO A 768 -50.04 -2.52 5.13
CA PRO A 768 -49.66 -3.05 6.43
C PRO A 768 -49.36 -4.55 6.40
N SER A 769 -49.79 -5.29 5.36
CA SER A 769 -49.46 -6.71 5.23
C SER A 769 -48.03 -6.94 4.72
N LYS A 770 -47.45 -5.93 4.05
CA LYS A 770 -46.10 -5.97 3.49
C LYS A 770 -45.10 -5.06 4.20
N GLY A 771 -45.60 -4.12 5.01
CA GLY A 771 -44.77 -3.08 5.62
C GLY A 771 -44.20 -2.11 4.61
N ILE A 772 -44.92 -1.85 3.50
CA ILE A 772 -44.45 -0.99 2.41
C ILE A 772 -45.32 0.25 2.31
N LEU A 773 -44.68 1.41 2.30
CA LEU A 773 -45.24 2.72 2.04
C LEU A 773 -44.87 3.14 0.61
N THR A 774 -45.80 3.00 -0.32
CA THR A 774 -45.63 3.41 -1.71
C THR A 774 -45.84 4.91 -1.83
N LEU A 775 -44.88 5.61 -2.42
CA LEU A 775 -44.91 7.03 -2.70
C LEU A 775 -45.16 7.29 -4.19
N THR A 776 -46.10 8.17 -4.48
CA THR A 776 -46.41 8.63 -5.84
C THR A 776 -46.38 10.16 -5.87
N PRO A 777 -45.59 10.79 -6.76
CA PRO A 777 -45.58 12.24 -6.91
C PRO A 777 -47.00 12.78 -7.17
N LYS A 778 -47.40 13.84 -6.44
CA LYS A 778 -48.74 14.44 -6.58
C LYS A 778 -48.90 15.27 -7.86
N ASP A 779 -47.82 15.91 -8.29
CA ASP A 779 -47.78 16.79 -9.44
C ASP A 779 -46.60 16.39 -10.32
N GLN A 780 -46.87 16.04 -11.58
CA GLN A 780 -45.82 15.66 -12.53
C GLN A 780 -45.04 16.88 -13.05
N GLU A 781 -45.59 18.09 -12.94
CA GLU A 781 -44.96 19.32 -13.44
C GLU A 781 -44.02 19.97 -12.41
N MET A 782 -44.30 19.86 -11.10
CA MET A 782 -43.45 20.42 -10.03
C MET A 782 -42.41 19.45 -9.45
N GLY A 783 -42.40 18.20 -9.91
CA GLY A 783 -41.51 17.15 -9.43
C GLY A 783 -41.90 16.56 -8.05
N GLY A 784 -41.35 15.38 -7.74
CA GLY A 784 -41.61 14.68 -6.49
C GLY A 784 -40.89 13.34 -6.36
N LEU A 785 -41.04 12.70 -5.21
CA LEU A 785 -40.44 11.41 -4.90
C LEU A 785 -41.41 10.26 -5.22
N GLY A 786 -40.97 9.32 -6.05
CA GLY A 786 -41.73 8.12 -6.38
C GLY A 786 -40.95 6.86 -6.03
N GLY A 787 -41.59 5.88 -5.40
CA GLY A 787 -40.92 4.64 -5.02
C GLY A 787 -41.57 3.97 -3.82
N GLU A 788 -40.82 3.11 -3.14
CA GLU A 788 -41.31 2.35 -1.99
C GLU A 788 -40.38 2.56 -0.79
N LEU A 789 -40.94 3.01 0.33
CA LEU A 789 -40.27 3.00 1.62
C LEU A 789 -40.75 1.80 2.43
N ARG A 790 -39.84 1.13 3.13
CA ARG A 790 -40.16 0.04 4.02
C ARG A 790 -40.28 0.54 5.45
N ALA A 791 -41.33 0.10 6.13
CA ALA A 791 -41.60 0.37 7.53
C ALA A 791 -41.14 -0.80 8.40
N SER A 792 -40.39 -0.51 9.45
CA SER A 792 -39.97 -1.50 10.45
C SER A 792 -39.99 -0.91 11.85
N TYR A 793 -39.97 -1.77 12.88
CA TYR A 793 -39.69 -1.33 14.25
C TYR A 793 -38.18 -1.31 14.47
N ASN A 794 -37.69 -0.38 15.29
CA ASN A 794 -36.31 -0.46 15.77
C ASN A 794 -36.11 -1.66 16.70
N THR A 795 -34.85 -2.00 17.00
CA THR A 795 -34.47 -3.22 17.75
C THR A 795 -35.20 -3.39 19.09
N ASP A 796 -35.47 -2.29 19.79
CA ASP A 796 -36.16 -2.28 21.09
C ASP A 796 -37.70 -2.16 20.98
N LYS A 797 -38.23 -2.08 19.75
CA LYS A 797 -39.65 -1.85 19.41
C LYS A 797 -40.26 -0.62 20.08
N ASN A 798 -39.42 0.36 20.43
CA ASN A 798 -39.85 1.63 21.01
C ASN A 798 -39.90 2.76 19.97
N GLY A 799 -39.63 2.45 18.70
CA GLY A 799 -39.64 3.37 17.58
C GLY A 799 -39.90 2.65 16.26
N VAL A 800 -40.24 3.43 15.24
CA VAL A 800 -40.40 2.99 13.85
C VAL A 800 -39.31 3.58 12.99
N ILE A 801 -38.95 2.86 11.93
CA ILE A 801 -37.97 3.27 10.93
C ILE A 801 -38.65 3.21 9.56
N LEU A 802 -38.46 4.27 8.77
CA LEU A 802 -38.77 4.28 7.35
C LEU A 802 -37.46 4.36 6.57
N SER A 803 -37.24 3.42 5.66
CA SER A 803 -36.08 3.44 4.77
C SER A 803 -36.37 2.85 3.41
N GLY A 804 -35.68 3.34 2.38
CA GLY A 804 -35.81 2.82 1.03
C GLY A 804 -35.24 3.78 -0.01
N GLU A 805 -35.09 3.26 -1.22
CA GLU A 805 -34.65 4.03 -2.36
C GLU A 805 -35.87 4.58 -3.11
N LEU A 806 -35.85 5.88 -3.37
CA LEU A 806 -36.87 6.61 -4.11
C LEU A 806 -36.25 7.18 -5.37
N LYS A 807 -37.06 7.29 -6.40
CA LYS A 807 -36.73 8.03 -7.60
C LYS A 807 -37.22 9.46 -7.45
N LEU A 808 -36.29 10.40 -7.55
CA LEU A 808 -36.57 11.82 -7.66
C LEU A 808 -36.71 12.18 -9.14
N ILE A 809 -37.88 12.72 -9.49
CA ILE A 809 -38.14 13.30 -10.81
C ILE A 809 -38.40 14.79 -10.59
N PHE A 810 -37.59 15.66 -11.22
CA PHE A 810 -37.64 17.10 -11.00
C PHE A 810 -37.31 17.85 -12.29
N LEU A 811 -38.08 18.90 -12.62
CA LEU A 811 -37.91 19.86 -13.73
C LEU A 811 -37.90 19.32 -15.17
N PHE A 812 -37.54 18.05 -15.40
CA PHE A 812 -37.45 17.44 -16.74
C PHE A 812 -38.18 16.10 -16.79
N PRO A 813 -38.54 15.63 -18.01
CA PRO A 813 -39.04 14.26 -18.19
C PRO A 813 -38.03 13.23 -17.67
N GLU A 814 -38.53 12.09 -17.18
CA GLU A 814 -37.69 10.98 -16.67
C GLU A 814 -36.67 10.47 -17.71
N SER A 815 -37.00 10.57 -19.00
CA SER A 815 -36.10 10.23 -20.10
C SER A 815 -34.88 11.14 -20.23
N ASP A 816 -34.94 12.33 -19.63
CA ASP A 816 -33.90 13.35 -19.69
C ASP A 816 -33.19 13.53 -18.34
N PHE A 817 -33.92 13.39 -17.22
CA PHE A 817 -33.34 13.45 -15.89
C PHE A 817 -34.08 12.57 -14.89
N HIS A 818 -33.34 11.83 -14.07
CA HIS A 818 -33.82 11.29 -12.80
C HIS A 818 -32.65 11.07 -11.85
N ALA A 819 -32.93 11.11 -10.55
CA ALA A 819 -31.97 10.70 -9.53
C ALA A 819 -32.57 9.58 -8.67
N LEU A 820 -31.75 8.64 -8.24
CA LEU A 820 -32.12 7.72 -7.18
C LEU A 820 -31.61 8.28 -5.86
N VAL A 821 -32.47 8.29 -4.85
CA VAL A 821 -32.18 8.82 -3.52
C VAL A 821 -32.56 7.80 -2.45
N GLN A 822 -31.63 7.47 -1.59
CA GLN A 822 -31.88 6.68 -0.39
C GLN A 822 -32.42 7.61 0.70
N ILE A 823 -33.60 7.29 1.24
CA ILE A 823 -34.18 7.93 2.41
C ILE A 823 -34.06 6.99 3.60
N GLN A 824 -33.71 7.52 4.77
CA GLN A 824 -33.78 6.81 6.04
C GLN A 824 -34.13 7.77 7.17
N GLY A 825 -35.06 7.39 8.04
CA GLY A 825 -35.33 8.12 9.28
C GLY A 825 -35.98 7.21 10.32
N SER A 826 -35.82 7.57 11.59
CA SER A 826 -36.46 6.89 12.71
C SER A 826 -37.32 7.83 13.55
N ARG A 827 -38.32 7.26 14.22
CA ARG A 827 -39.20 8.01 15.11
C ARG A 827 -39.54 7.19 16.35
N PRO A 828 -39.40 7.75 17.57
CA PRO A 828 -39.87 7.07 18.77
C PRO A 828 -41.40 6.95 18.76
N LEU A 829 -41.91 5.81 19.20
CA LEU A 829 -43.33 5.60 19.47
C LEU A 829 -43.65 6.22 20.83
N ALA A 830 -44.72 7.01 20.89
CA ALA A 830 -45.21 7.52 22.16
C ALA A 830 -45.68 6.35 23.05
N GLN A 831 -45.18 6.27 24.28
CA GLN A 831 -45.57 5.26 25.27
C GLN A 831 -47.04 5.32 25.66
#